data_AF-A0A0D3VE10-F1
#
_entry.id   AF-A0A0D3VE10-F1
#
_cell.length_a   1.000
_cell.length_b   1.000
_cell.length_c   1.000
_cell.angle_alpha   90.00
_cell.angle_beta   90.00
_cell.angle_gamma   90.00
#
_symmetry.space_group_name_H-M   'P 1'
#
loop_
_entity.id
_entity.type
_entity.pdbx_description
1 polymer ?
#
loop_
_entity_poly.entity_id
_entity_poly.type
_entity_poly.pdbx_seq_one_letter_code
_entity_poly.pdbx_strand_id
1 'polypeptide(L)'
;MKDRFRWQVRGLAFGQTKKLILKERMELEQLQQKLDEQRQEQASGIHKLDFEIAGLNRRLQETTVRIDQIQKDDELKKTAPTSGKGRMGEMLVSRGIITAAQLEHVILSQKQYGGRLGDILVDMGFVTAEQMDRETAEARPKERLGEMLVRSEYITQEQLDRALSFQAKSGGMLGDILLSLQMLEPEELYRAIATQNQIGRIGEEIDLNVPFKLPEQWAQDNGVIVVHQYLNRYLVAVEDPLPESRYAELEALLGMPFEQVLATKEELEQLFSSIYGDEMLKHSTSKLKEQQPQNSASTTFTFAQIMMFAIMGLSIIVGLIWNVWNTILVVNLLVQLFYFIMTVFKFWIIYLGSRTDSQIRFTPEEITALDEKSLPIYTILVPMYKEAGVVPHLIRNLEQLDYPKSKLDVRLLIEEDDMETKELLSSMNLPAYYTTLVVPDSLPKTKPKACNYGLIRARGEYAVIYDAEDQPDADQLKKVMAAFNSLPEEYVCIQAKLNYFNSSQNLLTRWFTQEYSMWFELLLPGIMKLDMPVPLGGTSNHFKVSVLKDINAWDPYNVTEDADLGIRLYKSGYKTAIIDSRTWEEANSQVGNWIRQRSRWIKGYMQTWLVHMRNPFKLIKEIGWKGFFGFQVMILATPLLPLLNPLFWLMIVLWFGWQAEFIPKLFPGFLYYLAGAEFYIANFLFIFSNVAGVYWVINDLEEKGEKRFSFSLVKYGLSTPLYWVLMSIAAIKAAWQLVTKPFYWEKTVHGLADMHEEPELREKL
;
A
#
# COMPACT_ATOMS: atom_id res chain seq x y z
N MET A 1 -61.52 -44.18 -61.13
CA MET A 1 -61.80 -42.79 -60.70
C MET A 1 -61.23 -42.52 -59.30
N LYS A 2 -59.89 -42.56 -59.13
CA LYS A 2 -59.19 -42.09 -57.92
C LYS A 2 -57.69 -41.81 -58.13
N ASP A 3 -57.15 -42.01 -59.34
CA ASP A 3 -55.84 -41.43 -59.74
C ASP A 3 -55.88 -39.92 -60.00
N ARG A 4 -57.07 -39.32 -60.11
CA ARG A 4 -57.22 -37.85 -60.22
C ARG A 4 -57.04 -37.10 -58.91
N PHE A 5 -56.99 -37.78 -57.75
CA PHE A 5 -56.79 -37.13 -56.44
C PHE A 5 -55.37 -37.25 -55.90
N ARG A 6 -54.51 -38.13 -56.47
CA ARG A 6 -53.08 -38.22 -56.10
C ARG A 6 -52.17 -37.25 -56.88
N TRP A 7 -52.64 -36.71 -58.00
CA TRP A 7 -51.87 -35.77 -58.82
C TRP A 7 -52.00 -34.30 -58.40
N GLN A 8 -53.08 -33.90 -57.73
CA GLN A 8 -53.24 -32.53 -57.23
C GLN A 8 -52.42 -32.23 -55.96
N VAL A 9 -52.18 -33.24 -55.11
CA VAL A 9 -51.36 -33.07 -53.89
C VAL A 9 -49.86 -33.19 -54.17
N ARG A 10 -49.43 -33.91 -55.22
CA ARG A 10 -48.02 -33.95 -55.65
C ARG A 10 -47.59 -32.75 -56.48
N GLY A 11 -48.49 -32.13 -57.27
CA GLY A 11 -48.17 -30.93 -58.06
C GLY A 11 -47.95 -29.66 -57.23
N LEU A 12 -48.69 -29.49 -56.13
CA LEU A 12 -48.53 -28.37 -55.20
C LEU A 12 -47.27 -28.51 -54.33
N ALA A 13 -46.92 -29.73 -53.91
CA ALA A 13 -45.69 -30.00 -53.19
C ALA A 13 -44.44 -29.77 -54.08
N PHE A 14 -44.45 -30.23 -55.34
CA PHE A 14 -43.30 -30.05 -56.26
C PHE A 14 -43.06 -28.57 -56.63
N GLY A 15 -44.12 -27.77 -56.78
CA GLY A 15 -44.01 -26.33 -57.07
C GLY A 15 -43.43 -25.52 -55.91
N GLN A 16 -43.80 -25.85 -54.67
CA GLN A 16 -43.23 -25.21 -53.48
C GLN A 16 -41.77 -25.63 -53.24
N THR A 17 -41.43 -26.92 -53.41
CA THR A 17 -40.04 -27.39 -53.29
C THR A 17 -39.14 -26.79 -54.36
N LYS A 18 -39.62 -26.62 -55.60
CA LYS A 18 -38.83 -25.99 -56.67
C LYS A 18 -38.61 -24.49 -56.44
N LYS A 19 -39.59 -23.78 -55.86
CA LYS A 19 -39.41 -22.37 -55.43
C LYS A 19 -38.46 -22.25 -54.24
N LEU A 20 -38.49 -23.19 -53.29
CA LEU A 20 -37.59 -23.20 -52.14
C LEU A 20 -36.14 -23.46 -52.59
N ILE A 21 -35.93 -24.46 -53.45
CA ILE A 21 -34.61 -24.74 -54.03
C ILE A 21 -34.09 -23.54 -54.83
N LEU A 22 -34.94 -22.86 -55.61
CA LEU A 22 -34.51 -21.67 -56.36
C LEU A 22 -34.11 -20.53 -55.43
N LYS A 23 -34.85 -20.35 -54.32
CA LYS A 23 -34.56 -19.33 -53.31
C LYS A 23 -33.26 -19.63 -52.57
N GLU A 24 -33.05 -20.87 -52.15
CA GLU A 24 -31.81 -21.32 -51.48
C GLU A 24 -30.61 -21.22 -52.43
N ARG A 25 -30.78 -21.49 -53.72
CA ARG A 25 -29.72 -21.34 -54.74
C ARG A 25 -29.34 -19.88 -54.96
N MET A 26 -30.32 -18.98 -54.98
CA MET A 26 -30.07 -17.53 -55.06
C MET A 26 -29.40 -17.00 -53.79
N GLU A 27 -29.80 -17.46 -52.60
CA GLU A 27 -29.12 -17.11 -51.34
C GLU A 27 -27.68 -17.64 -51.29
N LEU A 28 -27.45 -18.86 -51.81
CA LEU A 28 -26.10 -19.44 -51.92
C LEU A 28 -25.22 -18.64 -52.90
N GLU A 29 -25.74 -18.26 -54.07
CA GLU A 29 -25.02 -17.44 -55.04
C GLU A 29 -24.71 -16.04 -54.48
N GLN A 30 -25.64 -15.43 -53.73
CA GLN A 30 -25.40 -14.16 -53.04
C GLN A 30 -24.35 -14.28 -51.93
N LEU A 31 -24.35 -15.38 -51.17
CA LEU A 31 -23.34 -15.63 -50.13
C LEU A 31 -21.97 -15.95 -50.74
N GLN A 32 -21.92 -16.67 -51.86
CA GLN A 32 -20.68 -16.91 -52.59
C GLN A 32 -20.13 -15.62 -53.19
N GLN A 33 -20.99 -14.77 -53.75
CA GLN A 33 -20.59 -13.47 -54.26
C GLN A 33 -20.07 -12.56 -53.13
N LYS A 34 -20.74 -12.53 -51.96
CA LYS A 34 -20.22 -11.83 -50.77
C LYS A 34 -18.91 -12.42 -50.26
N LEU A 35 -18.74 -13.73 -50.30
CA LEU A 35 -17.50 -14.40 -49.88
C LEU A 35 -16.35 -14.06 -50.84
N ASP A 36 -16.62 -14.01 -52.14
CA ASP A 36 -15.64 -13.66 -53.16
C ASP A 36 -15.32 -12.15 -53.15
N GLU A 37 -16.30 -11.29 -52.88
CA GLU A 37 -16.09 -9.86 -52.60
C GLU A 37 -15.24 -9.65 -51.34
N GLN A 38 -15.53 -10.36 -50.25
CA GLN A 38 -14.70 -10.32 -49.04
C GLN A 38 -13.30 -10.91 -49.25
N ARG A 39 -13.16 -11.93 -50.09
CA ARG A 39 -11.85 -12.48 -50.48
C ARG A 39 -11.07 -11.51 -51.36
N GLN A 40 -11.74 -10.78 -52.25
CA GLN A 40 -11.11 -9.72 -53.04
C GLN A 40 -10.76 -8.50 -52.19
N GLU A 41 -11.60 -8.11 -51.22
CA GLU A 41 -11.28 -7.06 -50.25
C GLU A 41 -10.13 -7.47 -49.34
N GLN A 42 -10.09 -8.72 -48.85
CA GLN A 42 -8.95 -9.25 -48.09
C GLN A 42 -7.70 -9.37 -48.96
N ALA A 43 -7.79 -9.80 -50.22
CA ALA A 43 -6.64 -9.88 -51.12
C ALA A 43 -6.11 -8.49 -51.50
N SER A 44 -6.99 -7.50 -51.69
CA SER A 44 -6.65 -6.08 -51.87
C SER A 44 -6.04 -5.50 -50.60
N GLY A 45 -6.59 -5.83 -49.43
CA GLY A 45 -6.06 -5.45 -48.13
C GLY A 45 -4.69 -6.07 -47.84
N ILE A 46 -4.48 -7.34 -48.23
CA ILE A 46 -3.18 -8.04 -48.15
C ILE A 46 -2.19 -7.40 -49.13
N HIS A 47 -2.59 -7.10 -50.37
CA HIS A 47 -1.70 -6.38 -51.30
C HIS A 47 -1.35 -4.97 -50.82
N LYS A 48 -2.29 -4.28 -50.17
CA LYS A 48 -2.06 -2.96 -49.58
C LYS A 48 -1.15 -3.05 -48.35
N LEU A 49 -1.34 -4.06 -47.51
CA LEU A 49 -0.44 -4.37 -46.39
C LEU A 49 0.94 -4.80 -46.87
N ASP A 50 1.06 -5.61 -47.92
CA ASP A 50 2.35 -5.99 -48.53
C ASP A 50 3.04 -4.78 -49.15
N PHE A 51 2.30 -3.85 -49.75
CA PHE A 51 2.83 -2.60 -50.25
C PHE A 51 3.26 -1.66 -49.12
N GLU A 52 2.49 -1.57 -48.04
CA GLU A 52 2.83 -0.81 -46.84
C GLU A 52 4.02 -1.41 -46.09
N ILE A 53 4.11 -2.74 -45.99
CA ILE A 53 5.23 -3.51 -45.43
C ILE A 53 6.47 -3.34 -46.30
N ALA A 54 6.35 -3.41 -47.63
CA ALA A 54 7.46 -3.14 -48.54
C ALA A 54 7.93 -1.68 -48.43
N GLY A 55 7.01 -0.73 -48.27
CA GLY A 55 7.31 0.68 -48.04
C GLY A 55 7.97 0.92 -46.67
N LEU A 56 7.51 0.23 -45.62
CA LEU A 56 8.13 0.24 -44.30
C LEU A 56 9.53 -0.36 -44.34
N ASN A 57 9.71 -1.53 -44.95
CA ASN A 57 11.02 -2.18 -45.11
C ASN A 57 12.00 -1.32 -45.92
N ARG A 58 11.53 -0.59 -46.93
CA ARG A 58 12.36 0.36 -47.69
C ARG A 58 12.78 1.55 -46.82
N ARG A 59 11.85 2.13 -46.06
CA ARG A 59 12.17 3.19 -45.07
C ARG A 59 13.09 2.68 -43.96
N LEU A 60 12.92 1.43 -43.55
CA LEU A 60 13.76 0.78 -42.54
C LEU A 60 15.17 0.58 -43.09
N GLN A 61 15.32 0.09 -44.33
CA GLN A 61 16.62 0.03 -45.01
C GLN A 61 17.25 1.41 -45.19
N GLU A 62 16.49 2.43 -45.60
CA GLU A 62 16.99 3.80 -45.72
C GLU A 62 17.41 4.39 -44.37
N THR A 63 16.69 4.04 -43.30
CA THR A 63 17.00 4.45 -41.93
C THR A 63 18.19 3.67 -41.38
N THR A 64 18.32 2.37 -41.67
CA THR A 64 19.49 1.54 -41.33
C THR A 64 20.72 2.01 -42.07
N VAL A 65 20.62 2.38 -43.35
CA VAL A 65 21.73 2.98 -44.11
C VAL A 65 22.10 4.36 -43.55
N ARG A 66 21.11 5.17 -43.11
CA ARG A 66 21.37 6.41 -42.38
C ARG A 66 22.01 6.17 -41.01
N ILE A 67 21.62 5.13 -40.29
CA ILE A 67 22.23 4.74 -39.01
C ILE A 67 23.65 4.23 -39.24
N ASP A 68 23.92 3.46 -40.30
CA ASP A 68 25.26 3.03 -40.72
C ASP A 68 26.12 4.22 -41.15
N GLN A 69 25.53 5.25 -41.78
CA GLN A 69 26.22 6.49 -42.13
C GLN A 69 26.46 7.38 -40.92
N ILE A 70 25.52 7.44 -39.97
CA ILE A 70 25.71 8.13 -38.69
C ILE A 70 26.76 7.38 -37.87
N GLN A 71 26.75 6.05 -37.84
CA GLN A 71 27.78 5.23 -37.18
C GLN A 71 29.13 5.35 -37.87
N LYS A 72 29.19 5.45 -39.20
CA LYS A 72 30.44 5.75 -39.93
C LYS A 72 30.93 7.17 -39.70
N ASP A 73 30.05 8.15 -39.60
CA ASP A 73 30.39 9.53 -39.25
C ASP A 73 30.79 9.66 -37.76
N ASP A 74 30.24 8.80 -36.89
CA ASP A 74 30.61 8.70 -35.47
C ASP A 74 31.91 7.89 -35.28
N GLU A 75 32.20 6.91 -36.14
CA GLU A 75 33.50 6.23 -36.24
C GLU A 75 34.59 7.14 -36.85
N LEU A 76 34.23 7.99 -37.81
CA LEU A 76 35.12 9.04 -38.35
C LEU A 76 35.34 10.18 -37.36
N LYS A 77 34.39 10.45 -36.44
CA LYS A 77 34.61 11.34 -35.29
C LYS A 77 35.37 10.67 -34.13
N LYS A 78 35.27 9.36 -33.96
CA LYS A 78 36.08 8.56 -33.01
C LYS A 78 37.54 8.39 -33.44
N THR A 79 37.90 8.79 -34.66
CA THR A 79 39.29 8.79 -35.14
C THR A 79 39.94 10.18 -35.19
N ALA A 80 39.28 11.22 -34.67
CA ALA A 80 39.96 12.41 -34.19
C ALA A 80 40.45 12.15 -32.76
N PRO A 81 41.73 12.40 -32.42
CA PRO A 81 42.26 12.13 -31.09
C PRO A 81 41.61 13.10 -30.09
N THR A 82 40.54 12.64 -29.45
CA THR A 82 40.06 13.23 -28.20
C THR A 82 41.04 12.77 -27.12
N SER A 83 41.75 13.74 -26.56
CA SER A 83 42.69 13.54 -25.48
C SER A 83 41.98 13.04 -24.22
N GLY A 84 41.92 11.72 -24.03
CA GLY A 84 41.46 11.06 -22.82
C GLY A 84 42.22 9.76 -22.62
N LYS A 85 42.90 9.59 -21.48
CA LYS A 85 43.75 8.44 -21.13
C LYS A 85 43.04 7.09 -21.44
N GLY A 86 43.73 6.18 -22.13
CA GLY A 86 43.18 4.90 -22.62
C GLY A 86 42.59 3.99 -21.53
N ARG A 87 41.56 3.23 -21.89
CA ARG A 87 40.88 2.26 -21.00
C ARG A 87 41.87 1.16 -20.59
N MET A 88 41.79 0.67 -19.34
CA MET A 88 42.73 -0.30 -18.79
C MET A 88 42.88 -1.56 -19.67
N GLY A 89 41.78 -2.09 -20.20
CA GLY A 89 41.83 -3.25 -21.11
C GLY A 89 42.65 -2.99 -22.39
N GLU A 90 42.47 -1.83 -23.02
CA GLU A 90 43.22 -1.43 -24.22
C GLU A 90 44.69 -1.19 -23.91
N MET A 91 44.99 -0.68 -22.71
CA MET A 91 46.37 -0.54 -22.22
C MET A 91 47.05 -1.91 -22.02
N LEU A 92 46.36 -2.88 -21.43
CA LEU A 92 46.90 -4.23 -21.19
C LEU A 92 47.11 -5.00 -22.51
N VAL A 93 46.21 -4.84 -23.48
CA VAL A 93 46.36 -5.41 -24.83
C VAL A 93 47.53 -4.75 -25.58
N SER A 94 47.62 -3.42 -25.57
CA SER A 94 48.70 -2.69 -26.26
C SER A 94 50.09 -2.95 -25.66
N ARG A 95 50.16 -3.29 -24.37
CA ARG A 95 51.40 -3.73 -23.69
C ARG A 95 51.71 -5.23 -23.88
N GLY A 96 50.83 -5.98 -24.55
CA GLY A 96 50.99 -7.41 -24.82
C GLY A 96 50.84 -8.30 -23.58
N ILE A 97 50.23 -7.80 -22.50
CA ILE A 97 50.02 -8.55 -21.25
C ILE A 97 48.87 -9.54 -21.42
N ILE A 98 47.85 -9.18 -22.20
CA ILE A 98 46.70 -10.03 -22.55
C ILE A 98 46.40 -9.93 -24.04
N THR A 99 45.76 -10.95 -24.60
CA THR A 99 45.26 -10.95 -25.99
C THR A 99 43.90 -10.27 -26.10
N ALA A 100 43.56 -9.79 -27.31
CA ALA A 100 42.23 -9.21 -27.57
C ALA A 100 41.08 -10.20 -27.26
N ALA A 101 41.27 -11.49 -27.55
CA ALA A 101 40.30 -12.53 -27.22
C ALA A 101 40.15 -12.77 -25.71
N GLN A 102 41.24 -12.69 -24.95
CA GLN A 102 41.18 -12.76 -23.48
C GLN A 102 40.47 -11.53 -22.89
N LEU A 103 40.72 -10.34 -23.43
CA LEU A 103 40.01 -9.13 -23.02
C LEU A 103 38.51 -9.24 -23.31
N GLU A 104 38.13 -9.73 -24.49
CA GLU A 104 36.72 -9.95 -24.84
C GLU A 104 36.04 -10.94 -23.88
N HIS A 105 36.69 -12.05 -23.55
CA HIS A 105 36.17 -13.03 -22.58
C HIS A 105 35.98 -12.44 -21.17
N VAL A 106 36.92 -11.60 -20.73
CA VAL A 106 36.83 -10.90 -19.43
C VAL A 106 35.71 -9.86 -19.44
N ILE A 107 35.57 -9.10 -20.52
CA ILE A 107 34.49 -8.11 -20.66
C ILE A 107 33.13 -8.80 -20.64
N LEU A 108 32.98 -9.94 -21.31
CA LEU A 108 31.74 -10.74 -21.26
C LEU A 108 31.42 -11.19 -19.83
N SER A 109 32.41 -11.71 -19.09
CA SER A 109 32.21 -12.09 -17.69
C SER A 109 31.92 -10.91 -16.78
N GLN A 110 32.60 -9.77 -16.98
CA GLN A 110 32.34 -8.54 -16.24
C GLN A 110 30.94 -8.00 -16.53
N LYS A 111 30.48 -8.08 -17.78
CA LYS A 111 29.12 -7.69 -18.16
C LYS A 111 28.07 -8.60 -17.50
N GLN A 112 28.36 -9.89 -17.41
CA GLN A 112 27.45 -10.88 -16.83
C GLN A 112 27.36 -10.76 -15.30
N TYR A 113 28.49 -10.80 -14.61
CA TYR A 113 28.51 -10.91 -13.13
C TYR A 113 28.96 -9.62 -12.43
N GLY A 114 29.63 -8.71 -13.14
CA GLY A 114 30.24 -7.53 -12.56
C GLY A 114 31.69 -7.74 -12.15
N GLY A 115 32.17 -6.95 -11.19
CA GLY A 115 33.52 -7.04 -10.65
C GLY A 115 34.54 -6.14 -11.34
N ARG A 116 35.76 -6.08 -10.79
CA ARG A 116 36.86 -5.31 -11.38
C ARG A 116 37.52 -6.10 -12.50
N LEU A 117 37.69 -5.47 -13.65
CA LEU A 117 38.34 -6.08 -14.82
C LEU A 117 39.73 -6.68 -14.50
N GLY A 118 40.52 -5.98 -13.68
CA GLY A 118 41.82 -6.47 -13.22
C GLY A 118 41.75 -7.73 -12.36
N ASP A 119 40.74 -7.82 -11.49
CA ASP A 119 40.62 -8.94 -10.55
C ASP A 119 40.04 -10.18 -11.26
N ILE A 120 39.16 -9.98 -12.25
CA ILE A 120 38.67 -11.04 -13.13
C ILE A 120 39.80 -11.62 -14.00
N LEU A 121 40.72 -10.77 -14.48
CA LEU A 121 41.90 -11.19 -15.22
C LEU A 121 42.81 -12.13 -14.40
N VAL A 122 42.96 -11.85 -13.11
CA VAL A 122 43.71 -12.70 -12.18
C VAL A 122 42.99 -14.02 -11.93
N ASP A 123 41.68 -13.98 -11.72
CA ASP A 123 40.86 -15.18 -11.44
C ASP A 123 40.78 -16.14 -12.62
N MET A 124 40.74 -15.62 -13.84
CA MET A 124 40.79 -16.42 -15.07
C MET A 124 42.21 -16.95 -15.38
N GLY A 125 43.22 -16.59 -14.58
CA GLY A 125 44.60 -17.01 -14.76
C GLY A 125 45.30 -16.37 -15.96
N PHE A 126 44.77 -15.27 -16.48
CA PHE A 126 45.37 -14.56 -17.63
C PHE A 126 46.54 -13.67 -17.20
N VAL A 127 46.54 -13.18 -15.96
CA VAL A 127 47.58 -12.31 -15.40
C VAL A 127 47.82 -12.69 -13.94
N THR A 128 49.04 -12.52 -13.41
CA THR A 128 49.31 -12.72 -11.97
C THR A 128 48.95 -11.48 -11.14
N ALA A 129 48.64 -11.66 -9.85
CA ALA A 129 48.35 -10.55 -8.95
C ALA A 129 49.51 -9.51 -8.91
N GLU A 130 50.76 -9.98 -8.82
CA GLU A 130 51.94 -9.09 -8.85
C GLU A 130 52.08 -8.29 -10.16
N GLN A 131 51.71 -8.88 -11.29
CA GLN A 131 51.71 -8.17 -12.58
C GLN A 131 50.61 -7.13 -12.64
N MET A 132 49.41 -7.45 -12.13
CA MET A 132 48.32 -6.47 -12.08
C MET A 132 48.63 -5.31 -11.13
N ASP A 133 49.20 -5.59 -9.96
CA ASP A 133 49.59 -4.57 -8.97
C ASP A 133 50.62 -3.60 -9.54
N ARG A 134 51.58 -4.07 -10.34
CA ARG A 134 52.56 -3.19 -11.01
C ARG A 134 51.92 -2.25 -12.03
N GLU A 135 50.85 -2.71 -12.69
CA GLU A 135 50.12 -1.94 -13.70
C GLU A 135 49.07 -1.00 -13.10
N THR A 136 48.61 -1.26 -11.87
CA THR A 136 47.64 -0.44 -11.11
C THR A 136 48.26 0.41 -10.01
N ALA A 137 49.59 0.33 -9.79
CA ALA A 137 50.36 0.96 -8.70
C ALA A 137 50.23 2.49 -8.57
N GLU A 138 49.61 3.20 -9.52
CA GLU A 138 49.22 4.59 -9.34
C GLU A 138 47.94 4.67 -8.49
N ALA A 139 48.08 4.45 -7.18
CA ALA A 139 47.02 4.73 -6.21
C ALA A 139 46.66 6.22 -6.27
N ARG A 140 45.58 6.55 -6.99
CA ARG A 140 45.09 7.92 -7.07
C ARG A 140 44.58 8.34 -5.68
N PRO A 141 44.84 9.57 -5.24
CA PRO A 141 44.29 10.09 -3.99
C PRO A 141 42.77 10.02 -4.01
N LYS A 142 42.16 9.75 -2.85
CA LYS A 142 40.70 9.65 -2.68
C LYS A 142 40.08 11.04 -2.92
N GLU A 143 39.67 11.27 -4.15
CA GLU A 143 39.03 12.52 -4.60
C GLU A 143 37.62 12.63 -4.00
N ARG A 144 37.13 13.85 -3.83
CA ARG A 144 35.76 14.08 -3.34
C ARG A 144 34.75 13.67 -4.42
N LEU A 145 33.67 13.01 -4.01
CA LEU A 145 32.67 12.48 -4.95
C LEU A 145 32.11 13.57 -5.88
N GLY A 146 31.80 14.76 -5.34
CA GLY A 146 31.29 15.88 -6.16
C GLY A 146 32.27 16.31 -7.25
N GLU A 147 33.56 16.45 -6.93
CA GLU A 147 34.61 16.82 -7.89
C GLU A 147 34.79 15.72 -8.95
N MET A 148 34.71 14.45 -8.55
CA MET A 148 34.73 13.32 -9.48
C MET A 148 33.56 13.37 -10.46
N LEU A 149 32.34 13.63 -9.97
CA LEU A 149 31.13 13.67 -10.81
C LEU A 149 31.19 14.83 -11.81
N VAL A 150 31.70 16.00 -11.41
CA VAL A 150 31.89 17.15 -12.32
C VAL A 150 32.98 16.87 -13.36
N ARG A 151 34.12 16.31 -12.93
CA ARG A 151 35.22 15.98 -13.85
C ARG A 151 34.83 14.90 -14.86
N SER A 152 34.02 13.93 -14.43
CA SER A 152 33.48 12.88 -15.30
C SER A 152 32.31 13.37 -16.17
N GLU A 153 31.98 14.67 -16.11
CA GLU A 153 30.89 15.30 -16.88
C GLU A 153 29.50 14.71 -16.62
N TYR A 154 29.31 13.99 -15.50
CA TYR A 154 28.01 13.47 -15.10
C TYR A 154 27.09 14.58 -14.57
N ILE A 155 27.66 15.59 -13.90
CA ILE A 155 26.94 16.77 -13.43
C ILE A 155 27.73 18.04 -13.73
N THR A 156 27.05 19.18 -13.78
CA THR A 156 27.69 20.50 -13.87
C THR A 156 28.10 21.02 -12.48
N GLN A 157 29.02 21.98 -12.45
CA GLN A 157 29.38 22.67 -11.20
C GLN A 157 28.17 23.36 -10.55
N GLU A 158 27.26 23.92 -11.36
CA GLU A 158 26.03 24.55 -10.88
C GLU A 158 25.09 23.54 -10.20
N GLN A 159 24.95 22.34 -10.77
CA GLN A 159 24.18 21.25 -10.17
C GLN A 159 24.81 20.79 -8.85
N LEU A 160 26.15 20.68 -8.80
CA LEU A 160 26.87 20.35 -7.56
C LEU A 160 26.65 21.43 -6.47
N ASP A 161 26.79 22.71 -6.81
CA ASP A 161 26.62 23.81 -5.87
C ASP A 161 25.17 23.85 -5.33
N ARG A 162 24.18 23.61 -6.20
CA ARG A 162 22.78 23.47 -5.80
C ARG A 162 22.59 22.28 -4.85
N ALA A 163 23.13 21.10 -5.16
CA ALA A 163 23.02 19.93 -4.30
C ALA A 163 23.71 20.14 -2.93
N LEU A 164 24.86 20.81 -2.90
CA LEU A 164 25.55 21.20 -1.67
C LEU A 164 24.74 22.20 -0.83
N SER A 165 24.00 23.12 -1.47
CA SER A 165 23.09 24.03 -0.76
C SER A 165 21.95 23.28 -0.07
N PHE A 166 21.38 22.26 -0.73
CA PHE A 166 20.40 21.36 -0.12
C PHE A 166 21.01 20.55 1.01
N GLN A 167 22.20 19.97 0.81
CA GLN A 167 22.91 19.21 1.84
C GLN A 167 23.22 20.07 3.08
N ALA A 168 23.58 21.33 2.88
CA ALA A 168 23.83 22.27 3.96
C ALA A 168 22.56 22.59 4.78
N LYS A 169 21.37 22.48 4.18
CA LYS A 169 20.06 22.66 4.83
C LYS A 169 19.56 21.38 5.50
N SER A 170 19.49 20.27 4.77
CA SER A 170 18.82 19.04 5.20
C SER A 170 19.77 17.92 5.65
N GLY A 171 21.09 18.08 5.49
CA GLY A 171 22.05 17.02 5.77
C GLY A 171 21.95 15.85 4.78
N GLY A 172 22.39 14.67 5.20
CA GLY A 172 22.35 13.45 4.38
C GLY A 172 23.50 13.34 3.36
N MET A 173 23.46 12.28 2.56
CA MET A 173 24.50 11.98 1.58
C MET A 173 24.31 12.80 0.30
N LEU A 174 25.40 13.32 -0.26
CA LEU A 174 25.37 14.11 -1.49
C LEU A 174 24.79 13.31 -2.67
N GLY A 175 25.11 12.02 -2.75
CA GLY A 175 24.60 11.11 -3.77
C GLY A 175 23.07 11.02 -3.75
N ASP A 176 22.47 10.74 -2.59
CA ASP A 176 21.01 10.67 -2.44
C ASP A 176 20.32 12.00 -2.80
N ILE A 177 20.95 13.14 -2.49
CA ILE A 177 20.42 14.46 -2.87
C ILE A 177 20.42 14.62 -4.39
N LEU A 178 21.54 14.32 -5.06
CA LEU A 178 21.65 14.41 -6.52
C LEU A 178 20.61 13.51 -7.22
N LEU A 179 20.42 12.28 -6.72
CA LEU A 179 19.39 11.38 -7.22
C LEU A 179 17.96 11.91 -6.97
N SER A 180 17.69 12.44 -5.77
CA SER A 180 16.37 12.98 -5.43
C SER A 180 15.97 14.21 -6.24
N LEU A 181 16.98 14.97 -6.71
CA LEU A 181 16.80 16.12 -7.58
C LEU A 181 16.80 15.74 -9.08
N GLN A 182 16.91 14.44 -9.39
CA GLN A 182 17.03 13.92 -10.76
C GLN A 182 18.16 14.60 -11.56
N MET A 183 19.27 14.91 -10.89
CA MET A 183 20.45 15.54 -11.52
C MET A 183 21.48 14.52 -11.98
N LEU A 184 21.34 13.26 -11.56
CA LEU A 184 22.28 12.17 -11.78
C LEU A 184 21.50 10.87 -11.82
N GLU A 185 21.86 9.95 -12.71
CA GLU A 185 21.24 8.62 -12.74
C GLU A 185 21.86 7.69 -11.67
N PRO A 186 21.09 6.74 -11.10
CA PRO A 186 21.60 5.79 -10.11
C PRO A 186 22.83 5.02 -10.61
N GLU A 187 22.82 4.63 -11.89
CA GLU A 187 23.94 3.97 -12.53
C GLU A 187 25.21 4.84 -12.57
N GLU A 188 25.10 6.14 -12.80
CA GLU A 188 26.26 7.02 -12.85
C GLU A 188 26.85 7.22 -11.45
N LEU A 189 25.97 7.41 -10.45
CA LEU A 189 26.37 7.61 -9.07
C LEU A 189 27.22 6.46 -8.54
N TYR A 190 26.70 5.22 -8.51
CA TYR A 190 27.51 4.15 -7.92
C TYR A 190 28.65 3.67 -8.85
N ARG A 191 28.70 4.03 -10.14
CA ARG A 191 29.93 3.88 -10.95
C ARG A 191 31.02 4.80 -10.38
N ALA A 192 30.67 6.03 -10.04
CA ALA A 192 31.59 6.97 -9.39
C ALA A 192 31.99 6.48 -7.99
N ILE A 193 31.04 5.99 -7.17
CA ILE A 193 31.33 5.44 -5.83
C ILE A 193 32.19 4.17 -5.91
N ALA A 194 31.92 3.28 -6.86
CA ALA A 194 32.70 2.07 -7.10
C ALA A 194 34.16 2.44 -7.46
N THR A 195 34.32 3.41 -8.37
CA THR A 195 35.64 3.94 -8.75
C THR A 195 36.35 4.58 -7.55
N GLN A 196 35.65 5.37 -6.74
CA GLN A 196 36.21 6.07 -5.57
C GLN A 196 36.69 5.08 -4.49
N ASN A 197 36.02 3.95 -4.34
CA ASN A 197 36.36 2.92 -3.35
C ASN A 197 37.16 1.75 -3.93
N GLN A 198 37.53 1.82 -5.22
CA GLN A 198 38.27 0.77 -5.92
C GLN A 198 37.58 -0.61 -5.83
N ILE A 199 36.27 -0.63 -6.02
CA ILE A 199 35.45 -1.84 -6.06
C ILE A 199 34.72 -1.94 -7.40
N GLY A 200 34.22 -3.14 -7.72
CA GLY A 200 33.46 -3.37 -8.94
C GLY A 200 32.01 -2.88 -8.84
N ARG A 201 31.34 -2.84 -9.99
CA ARG A 201 29.88 -2.73 -10.09
C ARG A 201 29.32 -4.12 -10.37
N ILE A 202 28.05 -4.33 -10.05
CA ILE A 202 27.35 -5.55 -10.45
C ILE A 202 27.16 -5.59 -11.97
N GLY A 203 27.03 -6.81 -12.53
CA GLY A 203 26.81 -7.02 -13.96
C GLY A 203 25.36 -6.75 -14.38
N GLU A 204 25.16 -6.56 -15.68
CA GLU A 204 23.85 -6.29 -16.30
C GLU A 204 23.02 -7.57 -16.49
N GLU A 205 23.66 -8.74 -16.60
CA GLU A 205 23.03 -10.01 -16.98
C GLU A 205 23.33 -11.11 -15.94
N ILE A 206 22.91 -10.90 -14.70
CA ILE A 206 23.19 -11.82 -13.60
C ILE A 206 22.39 -13.12 -13.76
N ASP A 207 23.09 -14.25 -13.86
CA ASP A 207 22.46 -15.57 -13.69
C ASP A 207 22.17 -15.82 -12.21
N LEU A 208 20.90 -16.04 -11.87
CA LEU A 208 20.40 -16.18 -10.50
C LEU A 208 20.73 -17.53 -9.84
N ASN A 209 21.69 -18.28 -10.37
CA ASN A 209 22.16 -19.50 -9.74
C ASN A 209 23.07 -19.18 -8.54
N VAL A 210 22.44 -18.93 -7.40
CA VAL A 210 23.13 -18.50 -6.17
C VAL A 210 24.04 -19.61 -5.66
N PRO A 211 25.37 -19.42 -5.63
CA PRO A 211 26.31 -20.46 -5.24
C PRO A 211 26.31 -20.71 -3.73
N PHE A 212 25.95 -19.69 -2.94
CA PHE A 212 25.81 -19.76 -1.50
C PHE A 212 24.66 -18.86 -1.03
N LYS A 213 23.59 -19.45 -0.48
CA LYS A 213 22.47 -18.68 0.06
C LYS A 213 22.75 -18.31 1.52
N LEU A 214 22.94 -17.02 1.79
CA LEU A 214 23.13 -16.50 3.14
C LEU A 214 21.83 -16.69 3.97
N PRO A 215 21.93 -16.75 5.31
CA PRO A 215 20.73 -16.66 6.16
C PRO A 215 19.96 -15.37 5.85
N GLU A 216 18.66 -15.50 5.51
CA GLU A 216 17.81 -14.40 5.05
C GLU A 216 17.92 -13.14 5.93
N GLN A 217 17.74 -13.29 7.24
CA GLN A 217 17.79 -12.17 8.18
C GLN A 217 19.15 -11.45 8.15
N TRP A 218 20.25 -12.21 8.09
CA TRP A 218 21.59 -11.63 8.03
C TRP A 218 21.82 -10.90 6.70
N ALA A 219 21.38 -11.48 5.58
CA ALA A 219 21.44 -10.87 4.25
C ALA A 219 20.65 -9.55 4.21
N GLN A 220 19.44 -9.54 4.78
CA GLN A 220 18.59 -8.35 4.86
C GLN A 220 19.21 -7.26 5.74
N ASP A 221 19.63 -7.59 6.96
CA ASP A 221 20.16 -6.63 7.94
C ASP A 221 21.45 -5.94 7.45
N ASN A 222 22.21 -6.60 6.56
CA ASN A 222 23.46 -6.06 6.03
C ASN A 222 23.37 -5.64 4.55
N GLY A 223 22.23 -5.84 3.88
CA GLY A 223 22.05 -5.48 2.48
C GLY A 223 22.97 -6.24 1.51
N VAL A 224 23.18 -7.54 1.74
CA VAL A 224 24.23 -8.34 1.09
C VAL A 224 23.66 -9.54 0.34
N ILE A 225 24.13 -9.77 -0.89
CA ILE A 225 23.79 -10.95 -1.68
C ILE A 225 25.03 -11.55 -2.33
N VAL A 226 25.18 -12.89 -2.26
CA VAL A 226 26.20 -13.60 -3.04
C VAL A 226 25.69 -13.77 -4.47
N VAL A 227 26.41 -13.21 -5.43
CA VAL A 227 26.03 -13.16 -6.85
C VAL A 227 26.70 -14.29 -7.62
N HIS A 228 27.99 -14.55 -7.36
CA HIS A 228 28.77 -15.52 -8.12
C HIS A 228 29.89 -16.13 -7.27
N GLN A 229 30.43 -17.25 -7.74
CA GLN A 229 31.58 -17.93 -7.14
C GLN A 229 32.66 -18.19 -8.19
N TYR A 230 33.81 -17.56 -8.01
CA TYR A 230 35.03 -17.91 -8.71
C TYR A 230 35.78 -19.03 -7.97
N LEU A 231 36.87 -19.55 -8.57
CA LEU A 231 37.63 -20.66 -7.99
C LEU A 231 38.15 -20.38 -6.57
N ASN A 232 38.55 -19.13 -6.30
CA ASN A 232 39.23 -18.75 -5.05
C ASN A 232 38.48 -17.68 -4.25
N ARG A 233 37.35 -17.16 -4.74
CA ARG A 233 36.57 -16.14 -4.03
C ARG A 233 35.09 -16.11 -4.42
N TYR A 234 34.26 -15.55 -3.54
CA TYR A 234 32.88 -15.16 -3.88
C TYR A 234 32.82 -13.75 -4.43
N LEU A 235 31.80 -13.48 -5.24
CA LEU A 235 31.39 -12.14 -5.66
C LEU A 235 30.11 -11.77 -4.92
N VAL A 236 30.13 -10.64 -4.22
CA VAL A 236 29.08 -10.26 -3.30
C VAL A 236 28.56 -8.85 -3.63
N ALA A 237 27.28 -8.74 -3.94
CA ALA A 237 26.59 -7.48 -4.15
C ALA A 237 26.26 -6.81 -2.82
N VAL A 238 26.59 -5.52 -2.73
CA VAL A 238 26.34 -4.66 -1.57
C VAL A 238 25.85 -3.29 -2.03
N GLU A 239 25.03 -2.62 -1.22
CA GLU A 239 24.57 -1.25 -1.53
C GLU A 239 25.70 -0.24 -1.29
N ASP A 240 26.33 -0.38 -0.12
CA ASP A 240 27.47 0.39 0.33
C ASP A 240 28.63 -0.55 0.71
N PRO A 241 29.89 -0.10 0.58
CA PRO A 241 31.04 -0.90 1.00
C PRO A 241 30.91 -1.31 2.48
N LEU A 242 31.04 -2.60 2.76
CA LEU A 242 30.91 -3.12 4.12
C LEU A 242 32.01 -2.56 5.05
N PRO A 243 31.67 -2.20 6.30
CA PRO A 243 32.67 -1.93 7.34
C PRO A 243 33.55 -3.16 7.60
N GLU A 244 34.79 -2.95 8.04
CA GLU A 244 35.77 -4.03 8.30
C GLU A 244 35.22 -5.14 9.22
N SER A 245 34.42 -4.79 10.23
CA SER A 245 33.80 -5.77 11.13
C SER A 245 32.84 -6.71 10.41
N ARG A 246 31.95 -6.16 9.57
CA ARG A 246 30.98 -6.94 8.78
C ARG A 246 31.64 -7.71 7.66
N TYR A 247 32.70 -7.16 7.08
CA TYR A 247 33.51 -7.86 6.09
C TYR A 247 34.11 -9.13 6.69
N ALA A 248 34.76 -9.05 7.85
CA ALA A 248 35.35 -10.21 8.52
C ALA A 248 34.31 -11.25 8.94
N GLU A 249 33.14 -10.82 9.42
CA GLU A 249 32.03 -11.72 9.75
C GLU A 249 31.53 -12.49 8.52
N LEU A 250 31.38 -11.81 7.37
CA LEU A 250 30.93 -12.42 6.14
C LEU A 250 31.97 -13.38 5.57
N GLU A 251 33.25 -13.00 5.58
CA GLU A 251 34.35 -13.87 5.14
C GLU A 251 34.40 -15.16 5.97
N ALA A 252 34.20 -15.04 7.28
CA ALA A 252 34.11 -16.20 8.17
C ALA A 252 32.88 -17.09 7.87
N LEU A 253 31.75 -16.48 7.50
CA LEU A 253 30.53 -17.21 7.14
C LEU A 253 30.67 -17.94 5.79
N LEU A 254 31.32 -17.31 4.82
CA LEU A 254 31.56 -17.87 3.49
C LEU A 254 32.68 -18.91 3.48
N GLY A 255 33.61 -18.84 4.44
CA GLY A 255 34.76 -19.76 4.54
C GLY A 255 35.81 -19.57 3.44
N MET A 256 35.69 -18.51 2.64
CA MET A 256 36.64 -18.11 1.61
C MET A 256 36.58 -16.60 1.37
N PRO A 257 37.64 -15.98 0.81
CA PRO A 257 37.64 -14.55 0.51
C PRO A 257 36.51 -14.15 -0.43
N PHE A 258 36.16 -12.86 -0.44
CA PHE A 258 35.16 -12.34 -1.36
C PHE A 258 35.48 -10.94 -1.87
N GLU A 259 35.04 -10.66 -3.09
CA GLU A 259 35.06 -9.35 -3.72
C GLU A 259 33.67 -8.72 -3.58
N GLN A 260 33.65 -7.45 -3.18
CA GLN A 260 32.42 -6.66 -3.10
C GLN A 260 32.18 -5.95 -4.44
N VAL A 261 30.94 -6.02 -4.92
CA VAL A 261 30.45 -5.22 -6.04
C VAL A 261 29.31 -4.34 -5.59
N LEU A 262 29.33 -3.07 -6.01
CA LEU A 262 28.22 -2.16 -5.73
C LEU A 262 27.03 -2.50 -6.62
N ALA A 263 25.86 -2.53 -6.03
CA ALA A 263 24.58 -2.59 -6.70
C ALA A 263 23.72 -1.41 -6.23
N THR A 264 22.94 -0.86 -7.14
CA THR A 264 21.92 0.15 -6.83
C THR A 264 20.85 -0.46 -5.93
N LYS A 265 20.10 0.40 -5.23
CA LYS A 265 18.94 0.01 -4.42
C LYS A 265 17.97 -0.86 -5.19
N GLU A 266 17.63 -0.48 -6.42
CA GLU A 266 16.68 -1.21 -7.25
C GLU A 266 17.23 -2.59 -7.67
N GLU A 267 18.50 -2.67 -8.11
CA GLU A 267 19.15 -3.94 -8.44
C GLU A 267 19.17 -4.89 -7.23
N LEU A 268 19.47 -4.38 -6.03
CA LEU A 268 19.41 -5.20 -4.81
C LEU A 268 17.99 -5.66 -4.49
N GLU A 269 16.99 -4.80 -4.57
CA GLU A 269 15.59 -5.20 -4.33
C GLU A 269 15.15 -6.31 -5.30
N GLN A 270 15.54 -6.23 -6.58
CA GLN A 270 15.30 -7.28 -7.56
C GLN A 270 15.99 -8.59 -7.16
N LEU A 271 17.27 -8.54 -6.80
CA LEU A 271 18.02 -9.72 -6.34
C LEU A 271 17.43 -10.35 -5.07
N PHE A 272 17.01 -9.53 -4.10
CA PHE A 272 16.36 -10.01 -2.88
C PHE A 272 15.02 -10.69 -3.20
N SER A 273 14.22 -10.09 -4.06
CA SER A 273 12.95 -10.67 -4.51
C SER A 273 13.18 -12.00 -5.24
N SER A 274 14.20 -12.10 -6.09
CA SER A 274 14.52 -13.33 -6.82
C SER A 274 15.07 -14.45 -5.94
N ILE A 275 15.89 -14.13 -4.93
CA ILE A 275 16.61 -15.14 -4.13
C ILE A 275 15.86 -15.52 -2.85
N TYR A 276 15.23 -14.54 -2.19
CA TYR A 276 14.54 -14.70 -0.90
C TYR A 276 13.03 -14.47 -1.00
N GLY A 277 12.47 -14.38 -2.21
CA GLY A 277 11.05 -14.09 -2.43
C GLY A 277 10.10 -15.02 -1.66
N ASP A 278 10.39 -16.32 -1.65
CA ASP A 278 9.58 -17.32 -0.92
C ASP A 278 9.62 -17.09 0.60
N GLU A 279 10.80 -16.82 1.16
CA GLU A 279 10.95 -16.53 2.59
C GLU A 279 10.28 -15.21 2.97
N MET A 280 10.46 -14.16 2.17
CA MET A 280 9.81 -12.86 2.36
C MET A 280 8.29 -12.97 2.25
N LEU A 281 7.77 -13.79 1.33
CA LEU A 281 6.35 -14.08 1.19
C LEU A 281 5.81 -14.86 2.40
N LYS A 282 6.57 -15.81 2.92
CA LYS A 282 6.21 -16.52 4.15
C LYS A 282 6.22 -15.57 5.35
N HIS A 283 7.22 -14.69 5.45
CA HIS A 283 7.31 -13.66 6.49
C HIS A 283 6.07 -12.77 6.45
N SER A 284 5.70 -12.27 5.27
CA SER A 284 4.60 -11.31 5.11
C SER A 284 3.21 -11.91 5.38
N THR A 285 3.04 -13.23 5.20
CA THR A 285 1.75 -13.94 5.37
C THR A 285 1.60 -14.68 6.70
N SER A 286 2.69 -15.21 7.26
CA SER A 286 2.60 -16.25 8.31
C SER A 286 3.31 -15.91 9.61
N LYS A 287 4.20 -14.90 9.66
CA LYS A 287 5.02 -14.62 10.86
C LYS A 287 4.19 -14.38 12.12
N LEU A 288 3.17 -13.53 12.07
CA LEU A 288 2.28 -13.28 13.22
C LEU A 288 1.54 -14.54 13.65
N LYS A 289 1.01 -15.30 12.68
CA LYS A 289 0.28 -16.55 12.93
C LYS A 289 1.16 -17.61 13.59
N GLU A 290 2.41 -17.75 13.16
CA GLU A 290 3.35 -18.75 13.67
C GLU A 290 3.89 -18.37 15.06
N GLN A 291 4.26 -17.10 15.25
CA GLN A 291 4.91 -16.65 16.49
C GLN A 291 3.91 -16.21 17.58
N GLN A 292 2.76 -15.65 17.19
CA GLN A 292 1.74 -15.13 18.11
C GLN A 292 0.32 -15.54 17.66
N PRO A 293 0.01 -16.84 17.57
CA PRO A 293 -1.28 -17.32 17.05
C PRO A 293 -2.49 -16.76 17.80
N GLN A 294 -2.36 -16.49 19.11
CA GLN A 294 -3.41 -15.87 19.93
C GLN A 294 -3.80 -14.46 19.47
N ASN A 295 -2.93 -13.78 18.71
CA ASN A 295 -3.09 -12.42 18.22
C ASN A 295 -3.43 -12.37 16.72
N SER A 296 -3.55 -13.50 16.01
CA SER A 296 -3.96 -13.53 14.60
C SER A 296 -5.40 -14.01 14.43
N ALA A 297 -6.11 -13.39 13.50
CA ALA A 297 -7.44 -13.74 13.03
C ALA A 297 -7.47 -15.03 12.20
N SER A 298 -6.32 -15.66 11.89
CA SER A 298 -6.23 -16.93 11.14
C SER A 298 -7.13 -18.05 11.67
N THR A 299 -7.54 -17.97 12.94
CA THR A 299 -8.60 -18.79 13.53
C THR A 299 -9.78 -17.90 13.93
N THR A 300 -10.87 -17.91 13.17
CA THR A 300 -12.03 -17.05 13.43
C THR A 300 -12.69 -17.33 14.79
N PHE A 301 -13.04 -18.60 15.04
CA PHE A 301 -13.66 -19.03 16.29
C PHE A 301 -12.82 -20.11 16.96
N THR A 302 -12.51 -19.93 18.23
CA THR A 302 -11.94 -21.01 19.04
C THR A 302 -13.04 -21.96 19.52
N PHE A 303 -12.69 -23.21 19.82
CA PHE A 303 -13.62 -24.18 20.38
C PHE A 303 -14.28 -23.67 21.69
N ALA A 304 -13.50 -23.00 22.55
CA ALA A 304 -13.99 -22.41 23.78
C ALA A 304 -15.05 -21.32 23.53
N GLN A 305 -14.85 -20.47 22.53
CA GLN A 305 -15.84 -19.45 22.14
C GLN A 305 -17.10 -20.06 21.55
N ILE A 306 -16.98 -21.08 20.70
CA ILE A 306 -18.14 -21.82 20.16
C ILE A 306 -18.94 -22.44 21.31
N MET A 307 -18.26 -23.09 22.25
CA MET A 307 -18.90 -23.70 23.41
C MET A 307 -19.56 -22.64 24.31
N MET A 308 -18.92 -21.49 24.53
CA MET A 308 -19.49 -20.37 25.27
C MET A 308 -20.78 -19.87 24.61
N PHE A 309 -20.77 -19.62 23.29
CA PHE A 309 -21.96 -19.20 22.57
C PHE A 309 -23.05 -20.27 22.56
N ALA A 310 -22.69 -21.55 22.43
CA ALA A 310 -23.62 -22.66 22.49
C ALA A 310 -24.27 -22.80 23.87
N ILE A 311 -23.50 -22.66 24.96
CA ILE A 311 -24.01 -22.66 26.34
C ILE A 311 -24.93 -21.46 26.58
N MET A 312 -24.55 -20.28 26.12
CA MET A 312 -25.39 -19.08 26.23
C MET A 312 -26.71 -19.25 25.47
N GLY A 313 -26.67 -19.74 24.23
CA GLY A 313 -27.85 -20.05 23.43
C GLY A 313 -28.73 -21.12 24.07
N LEU A 314 -28.14 -22.21 24.56
CA LEU A 314 -28.85 -23.28 25.27
C LEU A 314 -29.50 -22.76 26.55
N SER A 315 -28.83 -21.90 27.31
CA SER A 315 -29.37 -21.29 28.53
C SER A 315 -30.59 -20.43 28.23
N ILE A 316 -30.56 -19.66 27.13
CA ILE A 316 -31.71 -18.89 26.67
C ILE A 316 -32.85 -19.83 26.24
N ILE A 317 -32.57 -20.89 25.48
CA ILE A 317 -33.59 -21.87 25.05
C ILE A 317 -34.25 -22.57 26.25
N VAL A 318 -33.45 -23.05 27.20
CA VAL A 318 -33.96 -23.68 28.45
C VAL A 318 -34.78 -22.68 29.25
N GLY A 319 -34.34 -21.43 29.35
CA GLY A 319 -35.09 -20.35 29.97
C GLY A 319 -36.45 -20.12 29.28
N LEU A 320 -36.48 -20.06 27.95
CA LEU A 320 -37.71 -19.89 27.18
C LEU A 320 -38.68 -21.07 27.37
N ILE A 321 -38.18 -22.31 27.49
CA ILE A 321 -39.01 -23.49 27.80
C ILE A 321 -39.59 -23.41 29.21
N TRP A 322 -38.79 -22.95 30.19
CA TRP A 322 -39.20 -22.86 31.59
C TRP A 322 -40.16 -21.70 31.87
N ASN A 323 -39.81 -20.49 31.41
CA ASN A 323 -40.61 -19.28 31.58
C ASN A 323 -40.24 -18.23 30.51
N VAL A 324 -41.00 -18.25 29.42
CA VAL A 324 -40.84 -17.35 28.26
C VAL A 324 -40.69 -15.89 28.68
N TRP A 325 -41.61 -15.37 29.50
CA TRP A 325 -41.67 -13.93 29.81
C TRP A 325 -40.51 -13.47 30.67
N ASN A 326 -40.18 -14.21 31.74
CA ASN A 326 -39.07 -13.85 32.60
C ASN A 326 -37.73 -13.91 31.85
N THR A 327 -37.55 -14.91 30.98
CA THR A 327 -36.32 -15.01 30.16
C THR A 327 -36.19 -13.86 29.18
N ILE A 328 -37.26 -13.52 28.45
CA ILE A 328 -37.23 -12.37 27.53
C ILE A 328 -36.97 -11.07 28.29
N LEU A 329 -37.58 -10.86 29.47
CA LEU A 329 -37.35 -9.67 30.29
C LEU A 329 -35.90 -9.55 30.78
N VAL A 330 -35.29 -10.66 31.21
CA VAL A 330 -33.88 -10.67 31.62
C VAL A 330 -32.97 -10.36 30.44
N VAL A 331 -33.21 -10.97 29.27
CA VAL A 331 -32.44 -10.69 28.06
C VAL A 331 -32.60 -9.21 27.65
N ASN A 332 -33.83 -8.69 27.64
CA ASN A 332 -34.09 -7.29 27.32
C ASN A 332 -33.36 -6.37 28.30
N LEU A 333 -33.44 -6.63 29.62
CA LEU A 333 -32.72 -5.85 30.62
C LEU A 333 -31.21 -5.83 30.38
N LEU A 334 -30.60 -6.98 30.07
CA LEU A 334 -29.16 -7.04 29.78
C LEU A 334 -28.79 -6.25 28.52
N VAL A 335 -29.61 -6.32 27.47
CA VAL A 335 -29.39 -5.55 26.24
C VAL A 335 -29.53 -4.06 26.49
N GLN A 336 -30.57 -3.61 27.23
CA GLN A 336 -30.76 -2.20 27.57
C GLN A 336 -29.63 -1.69 28.47
N LEU A 337 -29.24 -2.43 29.51
CA LEU A 337 -28.10 -2.03 30.33
C LEU A 337 -26.81 -1.92 29.52
N PHE A 338 -26.55 -2.84 28.60
CA PHE A 338 -25.43 -2.76 27.69
C PHE A 338 -25.50 -1.50 26.81
N TYR A 339 -26.65 -1.25 26.17
CA TYR A 339 -26.86 -0.10 25.29
C TYR A 339 -26.65 1.23 26.04
N PHE A 340 -27.25 1.35 27.22
CA PHE A 340 -27.11 2.51 28.10
C PHE A 340 -25.65 2.75 28.49
N ILE A 341 -24.95 1.73 29.00
CA ILE A 341 -23.54 1.85 29.44
C ILE A 341 -22.66 2.28 28.26
N MET A 342 -22.80 1.61 27.10
CA MET A 342 -22.00 1.91 25.92
C MET A 342 -22.26 3.33 25.40
N THR A 343 -23.52 3.77 25.41
CA THR A 343 -23.92 5.13 25.00
C THR A 343 -23.31 6.19 25.92
N VAL A 344 -23.53 6.05 27.24
CA VAL A 344 -23.02 7.00 28.23
C VAL A 344 -21.50 7.11 28.11
N PHE A 345 -20.82 5.98 27.94
CA PHE A 345 -19.38 5.96 27.81
C PHE A 345 -18.89 6.58 26.49
N LYS A 346 -19.53 6.29 25.35
CA LYS A 346 -19.21 6.95 24.06
C LYS A 346 -19.37 8.46 24.15
N PHE A 347 -20.44 8.94 24.77
CA PHE A 347 -20.64 10.38 24.93
C PHE A 347 -19.61 11.00 25.87
N TRP A 348 -19.22 10.30 26.95
CA TRP A 348 -18.13 10.73 27.83
C TRP A 348 -16.80 10.86 27.08
N ILE A 349 -16.47 9.90 26.22
CA ILE A 349 -15.28 9.96 25.34
C ILE A 349 -15.36 11.19 24.42
N ILE A 350 -16.47 11.38 23.71
CA ILE A 350 -16.68 12.50 22.78
C ILE A 350 -16.52 13.85 23.51
N TYR A 351 -17.10 13.98 24.71
CA TYR A 351 -16.98 15.18 25.53
C TYR A 351 -15.53 15.48 25.94
N LEU A 352 -14.73 14.46 26.24
CA LEU A 352 -13.30 14.65 26.54
C LEU A 352 -12.49 15.00 25.30
N GLY A 353 -12.83 14.42 24.14
CA GLY A 353 -12.18 14.74 22.89
C GLY A 353 -12.55 16.11 22.30
N SER A 354 -13.70 16.67 22.68
CA SER A 354 -14.08 18.04 22.32
C SER A 354 -13.34 19.12 23.13
N ARG A 355 -12.35 18.78 23.94
CA ARG A 355 -11.50 19.75 24.64
C ARG A 355 -10.36 20.19 23.75
N THR A 356 -9.94 21.44 23.82
CA THR A 356 -8.92 21.98 22.90
C THR A 356 -7.53 21.37 23.07
N ASP A 357 -7.24 20.80 24.24
CA ASP A 357 -6.01 20.09 24.57
C ASP A 357 -6.08 18.58 24.25
N SER A 358 -7.19 18.10 23.68
CA SER A 358 -7.46 16.69 23.41
C SER A 358 -6.53 16.05 22.38
N GLN A 359 -5.88 16.86 21.55
CA GLN A 359 -5.07 16.43 20.42
C GLN A 359 -3.78 17.24 20.34
N ILE A 360 -2.77 16.65 19.70
CA ILE A 360 -1.46 17.30 19.54
C ILE A 360 -1.55 18.28 18.38
N ARG A 361 -1.16 19.52 18.64
CA ARG A 361 -1.15 20.62 17.67
C ARG A 361 0.23 21.24 17.64
N PHE A 362 0.64 21.67 16.45
CA PHE A 362 1.88 22.40 16.22
C PHE A 362 1.57 23.65 15.39
N THR A 363 2.26 24.74 15.69
CA THR A 363 2.16 25.95 14.88
C THR A 363 3.06 25.83 13.63
N PRO A 364 2.76 26.57 12.54
CA PRO A 364 3.61 26.59 11.35
C PRO A 364 5.06 26.99 11.66
N GLU A 365 5.27 27.86 12.65
CA GLU A 365 6.60 28.30 13.10
C GLU A 365 7.37 27.17 13.77
N GLU A 366 6.72 26.37 14.62
CA GLU A 366 7.33 25.20 15.27
C GLU A 366 7.78 24.16 14.23
N ILE A 367 6.97 23.95 13.20
CA ILE A 367 7.28 23.02 12.10
C ILE A 367 8.43 23.53 11.23
N THR A 368 8.43 24.83 10.92
CA THR A 368 9.50 25.47 10.13
C THR A 368 10.82 25.53 10.90
N ALA A 369 10.76 25.60 12.23
CA ALA A 369 11.93 25.63 13.10
C ALA A 369 12.61 24.25 13.28
N LEU A 370 12.01 23.16 12.81
CA LEU A 370 12.62 21.84 12.85
C LEU A 370 13.93 21.81 12.03
N ASP A 371 15.00 21.35 12.65
CA ASP A 371 16.27 21.16 11.95
C ASP A 371 16.16 19.95 11.00
N GLU A 372 16.08 20.24 9.70
CA GLU A 372 15.98 19.21 8.65
C GLU A 372 17.19 18.26 8.65
N LYS A 373 18.34 18.64 9.23
CA LYS A 373 19.50 17.75 9.40
C LYS A 373 19.22 16.59 10.34
N SER A 374 18.45 16.86 11.40
CA SER A 374 18.10 15.88 12.43
C SER A 374 16.99 14.92 11.99
N LEU A 375 16.26 15.23 10.92
CA LEU A 375 15.19 14.37 10.42
C LEU A 375 15.74 13.03 9.93
N PRO A 376 15.15 11.88 10.30
CA PRO A 376 15.60 10.56 9.88
C PRO A 376 15.12 10.22 8.46
N ILE A 377 15.47 9.02 7.98
CA ILE A 377 14.82 8.45 6.79
C ILE A 377 13.39 8.05 7.17
N TYR A 378 12.45 8.33 6.28
CA TYR A 378 11.02 8.07 6.46
C TYR A 378 10.49 7.17 5.34
N THR A 379 9.97 5.99 5.68
CA THR A 379 9.35 5.08 4.71
C THR A 379 7.87 5.40 4.50
N ILE A 380 7.45 5.49 3.25
CA ILE A 380 6.04 5.60 2.85
C ILE A 380 5.67 4.31 2.11
N LEU A 381 4.77 3.52 2.70
CA LEU A 381 4.24 2.30 2.09
C LEU A 381 2.95 2.66 1.36
N VAL A 382 2.91 2.38 0.05
CA VAL A 382 1.71 2.61 -0.77
C VAL A 382 1.27 1.30 -1.43
N PRO A 383 0.38 0.53 -0.78
CA PRO A 383 -0.22 -0.65 -1.39
C PRO A 383 -1.20 -0.25 -2.49
N MET A 384 -1.08 -0.86 -3.66
CA MET A 384 -1.96 -0.64 -4.79
C MET A 384 -2.28 -1.93 -5.51
N TYR A 385 -3.53 -2.07 -5.95
CA TYR A 385 -3.97 -3.22 -6.74
C TYR A 385 -5.04 -2.77 -7.72
N LYS A 386 -4.80 -2.90 -9.02
CA LYS A 386 -5.71 -2.51 -10.11
C LYS A 386 -6.19 -1.06 -9.98
N GLU A 387 -5.23 -0.16 -9.81
CA GLU A 387 -5.43 1.27 -9.49
C GLU A 387 -4.61 2.20 -10.39
N ALA A 388 -4.23 1.73 -11.58
CA ALA A 388 -3.42 2.49 -12.55
C ALA A 388 -3.94 3.93 -12.79
N GLY A 389 -5.25 4.14 -12.82
CA GLY A 389 -5.85 5.47 -13.02
C GLY A 389 -5.57 6.50 -11.91
N VAL A 390 -5.23 6.05 -10.70
CA VAL A 390 -4.98 6.91 -9.53
C VAL A 390 -3.50 7.30 -9.41
N VAL A 391 -2.59 6.50 -9.99
CA VAL A 391 -1.13 6.68 -9.87
C VAL A 391 -0.64 8.11 -10.16
N PRO A 392 -1.07 8.82 -11.22
CA PRO A 392 -0.61 10.20 -11.44
C PRO A 392 -0.97 11.18 -10.31
N HIS A 393 -2.13 10.97 -9.66
CA HIS A 393 -2.55 11.78 -8.52
C HIS A 393 -1.76 11.42 -7.26
N LEU A 394 -1.54 10.12 -7.02
CA LEU A 394 -0.69 9.64 -5.95
C LEU A 394 0.69 10.30 -5.97
N ILE A 395 1.39 10.24 -7.11
CA ILE A 395 2.73 10.80 -7.25
C ILE A 395 2.71 12.31 -6.96
N ARG A 396 1.73 13.04 -7.51
CA ARG A 396 1.57 14.48 -7.25
C ARG A 396 1.36 14.79 -5.77
N ASN A 397 0.56 14.00 -5.07
CA ASN A 397 0.27 14.21 -3.64
C ASN A 397 1.52 13.95 -2.78
N LEU A 398 2.26 12.88 -3.06
CA LEU A 398 3.51 12.55 -2.36
C LEU A 398 4.63 13.56 -2.65
N GLU A 399 4.65 14.15 -3.85
CA GLU A 399 5.58 15.24 -4.20
C GLU A 399 5.32 16.51 -3.39
N GLN A 400 4.07 16.77 -2.97
CA GLN A 400 3.73 17.95 -2.15
C GLN A 400 4.17 17.82 -0.68
N LEU A 401 4.52 16.63 -0.20
CA LEU A 401 5.00 16.44 1.17
C LEU A 401 6.26 17.28 1.44
N ASP A 402 6.18 18.17 2.42
CA ASP A 402 7.27 18.98 2.95
C ASP A 402 8.16 18.13 3.86
N TYR A 403 9.00 17.32 3.23
CA TYR A 403 10.05 16.54 3.87
C TYR A 403 11.25 16.47 2.92
N PRO A 404 12.51 16.44 3.41
CA PRO A 404 13.67 16.30 2.53
C PRO A 404 13.54 15.04 1.66
N LYS A 405 13.42 15.21 0.33
CA LYS A 405 13.16 14.10 -0.61
C LYS A 405 14.26 13.03 -0.60
N SER A 406 15.51 13.44 -0.35
CA SER A 406 16.65 12.52 -0.15
C SER A 406 16.54 11.64 1.09
N LYS A 407 15.62 11.95 2.01
CA LYS A 407 15.33 11.18 3.24
C LYS A 407 13.99 10.44 3.16
N LEU A 408 13.34 10.41 1.99
CA LEU A 408 12.16 9.59 1.78
C LEU A 408 12.54 8.21 1.23
N ASP A 409 11.74 7.22 1.59
CA ASP A 409 11.79 5.86 1.08
C ASP A 409 10.36 5.45 0.69
N VAL A 410 9.95 5.82 -0.53
CA VAL A 410 8.59 5.59 -1.01
C VAL A 410 8.52 4.23 -1.70
N ARG A 411 7.76 3.29 -1.13
CA ARG A 411 7.65 1.92 -1.62
C ARG A 411 6.27 1.70 -2.20
N LEU A 412 6.18 1.60 -3.53
CA LEU A 412 4.96 1.30 -4.27
C LEU A 412 4.79 -0.22 -4.33
N LEU A 413 3.75 -0.76 -3.71
CA LEU A 413 3.57 -2.20 -3.51
C LEU A 413 2.47 -2.68 -4.44
N ILE A 414 2.83 -3.44 -5.48
CA ILE A 414 1.92 -3.84 -6.56
C ILE A 414 1.79 -5.36 -6.54
N GLU A 415 0.56 -5.88 -6.61
CA GLU A 415 0.36 -7.33 -6.76
C GLU A 415 0.87 -7.83 -8.13
N GLU A 416 1.46 -9.02 -8.14
CA GLU A 416 2.06 -9.64 -9.33
C GLU A 416 1.13 -9.72 -10.56
N ASP A 417 -0.18 -9.87 -10.34
CA ASP A 417 -1.18 -9.99 -11.41
C ASP A 417 -1.72 -8.65 -11.94
N ASP A 418 -1.19 -7.51 -11.46
CA ASP A 418 -1.58 -6.18 -11.90
C ASP A 418 -0.65 -5.63 -13.01
N MET A 419 -0.80 -6.18 -14.23
CA MET A 419 0.06 -5.82 -15.38
C MET A 419 -0.09 -4.36 -15.79
N GLU A 420 -1.30 -3.80 -15.73
CA GLU A 420 -1.58 -2.42 -16.16
C GLU A 420 -0.81 -1.40 -15.30
N THR A 421 -0.87 -1.55 -13.98
CA THR A 421 -0.14 -0.66 -13.05
C THR A 421 1.38 -0.82 -13.17
N LYS A 422 1.86 -2.05 -13.39
CA LYS A 422 3.29 -2.31 -13.62
C LYS A 422 3.80 -1.61 -14.88
N GLU A 423 3.11 -1.77 -16.00
CA GLU A 423 3.47 -1.12 -17.27
C GLU A 423 3.46 0.40 -17.15
N LEU A 424 2.45 0.96 -16.45
CA LEU A 424 2.37 2.39 -16.20
C LEU A 424 3.58 2.89 -15.40
N LEU A 425 3.91 2.25 -14.28
CA LEU A 425 5.01 2.68 -13.43
C LEU A 425 6.37 2.50 -14.09
N SER A 426 6.59 1.41 -14.84
CA SER A 426 7.81 1.22 -15.64
C SER A 426 7.98 2.27 -16.74
N SER A 427 6.90 2.92 -17.19
CA SER A 427 6.96 4.01 -18.16
C SER A 427 7.22 5.40 -17.54
N MET A 428 7.12 5.52 -16.21
CA MET A 428 7.32 6.77 -15.49
C MET A 428 8.80 6.94 -15.09
N ASN A 429 9.35 8.14 -15.28
CA ASN A 429 10.68 8.48 -14.76
C ASN A 429 10.58 8.91 -13.28
N LEU A 430 10.43 7.94 -12.39
CA LEU A 430 10.29 8.20 -10.95
C LEU A 430 11.66 8.52 -10.31
N PRO A 431 11.75 9.48 -9.38
CA PRO A 431 12.96 9.73 -8.62
C PRO A 431 13.45 8.49 -7.85
N ALA A 432 14.75 8.38 -7.60
CA ALA A 432 15.36 7.20 -6.95
C ALA A 432 14.94 6.94 -5.49
N TYR A 433 14.20 7.85 -4.86
CA TYR A 433 13.58 7.62 -3.56
C TYR A 433 12.26 6.86 -3.66
N TYR A 434 11.76 6.59 -4.87
CA TYR A 434 10.70 5.62 -5.14
C TYR A 434 11.30 4.23 -5.39
N THR A 435 10.61 3.21 -4.93
CA THR A 435 10.94 1.81 -5.18
C THR A 435 9.66 1.07 -5.51
N THR A 436 9.60 0.48 -6.70
CA THR A 436 8.46 -0.33 -7.14
C THR A 436 8.71 -1.79 -6.76
N LEU A 437 7.85 -2.36 -5.93
CA LEU A 437 7.94 -3.74 -5.47
C LEU A 437 6.77 -4.55 -6.00
N VAL A 438 7.10 -5.63 -6.69
CA VAL A 438 6.12 -6.64 -7.08
C VAL A 438 5.95 -7.62 -5.93
N VAL A 439 4.75 -7.64 -5.35
CA VAL A 439 4.35 -8.54 -4.27
C VAL A 439 3.88 -9.85 -4.91
N PRO A 440 4.55 -10.99 -4.61
CA PRO A 440 4.20 -12.28 -5.21
C PRO A 440 2.74 -12.71 -4.93
N ASP A 441 2.14 -13.40 -5.89
CA ASP A 441 0.79 -13.93 -5.75
C ASP A 441 0.73 -15.01 -4.67
N SER A 442 -0.18 -14.84 -3.70
CA SER A 442 -0.42 -15.81 -2.64
C SER A 442 -1.71 -15.51 -1.88
N LEU A 443 -2.18 -16.49 -1.11
CA LEU A 443 -3.28 -16.31 -0.16
C LEU A 443 -2.72 -16.14 1.27
N PRO A 444 -3.22 -15.15 2.04
CA PRO A 444 -4.28 -14.21 1.70
C PRO A 444 -3.78 -13.02 0.85
N LYS A 445 -4.46 -12.72 -0.27
CA LYS A 445 -4.20 -11.53 -1.10
C LYS A 445 -4.88 -10.31 -0.46
N THR A 446 -4.12 -9.53 0.31
CA THR A 446 -4.64 -8.43 1.14
C THR A 446 -3.65 -7.28 1.24
N LYS A 447 -4.16 -6.07 1.53
CA LYS A 447 -3.36 -4.88 1.87
C LYS A 447 -2.30 -5.19 2.95
N PRO A 448 -2.64 -5.80 4.10
CA PRO A 448 -1.65 -6.20 5.11
C PRO A 448 -0.50 -7.07 4.59
N LYS A 449 -0.75 -8.04 3.70
CA LYS A 449 0.31 -8.85 3.08
C LYS A 449 1.31 -7.94 2.32
N ALA A 450 0.79 -7.07 1.46
CA ALA A 450 1.61 -6.14 0.68
C ALA A 450 2.43 -5.23 1.59
N CYS A 451 1.80 -4.59 2.59
CA CYS A 451 2.48 -3.73 3.56
C CYS A 451 3.56 -4.47 4.35
N ASN A 452 3.28 -5.70 4.82
CA ASN A 452 4.28 -6.53 5.49
C ASN A 452 5.47 -6.85 4.56
N TYR A 453 5.21 -7.18 3.30
CA TYR A 453 6.26 -7.45 2.31
C TYR A 453 7.15 -6.21 2.07
N GLY A 454 6.52 -5.05 1.89
CA GLY A 454 7.22 -3.77 1.75
C GLY A 454 8.02 -3.36 2.99
N LEU A 455 7.56 -3.74 4.19
CA LEU A 455 8.21 -3.41 5.46
C LEU A 455 9.52 -4.18 5.72
N ILE A 456 9.68 -5.38 5.15
CA ILE A 456 10.85 -6.25 5.39
C ILE A 456 12.15 -5.46 5.16
N ARG A 457 12.26 -4.81 3.99
CA ARG A 457 13.41 -4.00 3.57
C ARG A 457 13.17 -2.48 3.64
N ALA A 458 12.17 -2.02 4.39
CA ALA A 458 11.97 -0.59 4.64
C ALA A 458 13.21 0.02 5.33
N ARG A 459 13.65 1.19 4.83
CA ARG A 459 14.89 1.86 5.30
C ARG A 459 14.64 2.91 6.38
N GLY A 460 13.41 3.39 6.49
CA GLY A 460 13.04 4.44 7.42
C GLY A 460 13.11 3.99 8.88
N GLU A 461 13.48 4.91 9.76
CA GLU A 461 13.29 4.74 11.20
C GLU A 461 11.78 4.78 11.55
N TYR A 462 11.03 5.53 10.73
CA TYR A 462 9.59 5.67 10.80
C TYR A 462 8.94 5.22 9.50
N ALA A 463 7.72 4.69 9.58
CA ALA A 463 6.93 4.28 8.44
C ALA A 463 5.50 4.79 8.53
N VAL A 464 4.92 5.17 7.38
CA VAL A 464 3.51 5.48 7.22
C VAL A 464 2.91 4.65 6.10
N ILE A 465 1.63 4.31 6.22
CA ILE A 465 0.84 3.77 5.10
C ILE A 465 -0.02 4.90 4.54
N TYR A 466 0.01 5.06 3.21
CA TYR A 466 -0.98 5.84 2.46
C TYR A 466 -1.68 4.93 1.44
N ASP A 467 -2.99 5.08 1.29
CA ASP A 467 -3.73 4.53 0.17
C ASP A 467 -3.47 5.36 -1.11
N ALA A 468 -3.73 4.77 -2.28
CA ALA A 468 -3.36 5.39 -3.55
C ALA A 468 -4.07 6.73 -3.80
N GLU A 469 -5.28 6.92 -3.28
CA GLU A 469 -6.08 8.15 -3.41
C GLU A 469 -5.77 9.24 -2.37
N ASP A 470 -4.95 8.93 -1.37
CA ASP A 470 -4.76 9.78 -0.21
C ASP A 470 -4.11 11.12 -0.56
N GLN A 471 -4.61 12.18 0.08
CA GLN A 471 -4.08 13.54 0.03
C GLN A 471 -3.72 13.99 1.46
N PRO A 472 -2.56 13.58 2.00
CA PRO A 472 -2.08 14.06 3.30
C PRO A 472 -1.72 15.55 3.25
N ASP A 473 -1.91 16.27 4.36
CA ASP A 473 -1.38 17.63 4.49
C ASP A 473 0.14 17.62 4.20
N ALA A 474 0.62 18.66 3.49
CA ALA A 474 2.02 18.73 3.07
C ALA A 474 3.02 18.59 4.24
N ASP A 475 2.72 19.18 5.40
CA ASP A 475 3.60 19.19 6.57
C ASP A 475 3.38 18.00 7.54
N GLN A 476 2.54 17.02 7.18
CA GLN A 476 2.14 15.91 8.06
C GLN A 476 3.35 15.14 8.61
N LEU A 477 4.33 14.80 7.77
CA LEU A 477 5.52 14.06 8.21
C LEU A 477 6.34 14.86 9.24
N LYS A 478 6.51 16.17 9.04
CA LYS A 478 7.23 17.03 9.99
C LYS A 478 6.47 17.17 11.31
N LYS A 479 5.14 17.34 11.26
CA LYS A 479 4.27 17.35 12.46
C LYS A 479 4.40 16.06 13.27
N VAL A 480 4.41 14.92 12.58
CA VAL A 480 4.60 13.62 13.22
C VAL A 480 5.98 13.50 13.86
N MET A 481 7.04 13.97 13.22
CA MET A 481 8.37 14.02 13.82
C MET A 481 8.42 14.91 15.06
N ALA A 482 7.80 16.09 15.02
CA ALA A 482 7.69 16.96 16.20
C ALA A 482 6.92 16.27 17.35
N ALA A 483 5.88 15.51 17.04
CA ALA A 483 5.14 14.71 18.03
C ALA A 483 6.01 13.59 18.63
N PHE A 484 6.71 12.79 17.82
CA PHE A 484 7.60 11.76 18.36
C PHE A 484 8.72 12.36 19.25
N ASN A 485 9.24 13.52 18.89
CA ASN A 485 10.27 14.21 19.67
C ASN A 485 9.76 14.79 21.00
N SER A 486 8.47 15.13 21.09
CA SER A 486 7.85 15.74 22.29
C SER A 486 7.13 14.75 23.21
N LEU A 487 6.75 13.58 22.69
CA LEU A 487 6.06 12.54 23.44
C LEU A 487 7.03 11.58 24.13
N PRO A 488 6.60 10.94 25.24
CA PRO A 488 7.34 9.85 25.86
C PRO A 488 7.62 8.68 24.90
N GLU A 489 8.69 7.91 25.15
CA GLU A 489 9.11 6.82 24.25
C GLU A 489 8.04 5.74 24.01
N GLU A 490 7.14 5.54 24.98
CA GLU A 490 6.01 4.61 24.90
C GLU A 490 5.01 4.95 23.78
N TYR A 491 5.03 6.19 23.26
CA TYR A 491 4.29 6.57 22.05
C TYR A 491 5.07 6.12 20.81
N VAL A 492 4.58 5.05 20.20
CA VAL A 492 5.24 4.41 19.05
C VAL A 492 4.39 4.52 17.78
N CYS A 493 3.15 4.97 17.92
CA CYS A 493 2.23 5.22 16.82
C CYS A 493 1.63 6.62 16.93
N ILE A 494 1.53 7.33 15.81
CA ILE A 494 0.80 8.58 15.68
C ILE A 494 -0.23 8.40 14.56
N GLN A 495 -1.49 8.67 14.86
CA GLN A 495 -2.59 8.66 13.91
C GLN A 495 -2.89 10.10 13.47
N ALA A 496 -2.77 10.38 12.18
CA ALA A 496 -3.36 11.57 11.58
C ALA A 496 -4.86 11.37 11.36
N LYS A 497 -5.60 12.47 11.25
CA LYS A 497 -7.05 12.46 11.08
C LYS A 497 -7.41 12.19 9.63
N LEU A 498 -8.57 11.57 9.40
CA LEU A 498 -9.06 11.28 8.06
C LEU A 498 -10.36 12.06 7.80
N ASN A 499 -10.51 12.60 6.60
CA ASN A 499 -11.76 13.21 6.15
C ASN A 499 -11.87 13.16 4.61
N TYR A 500 -12.99 13.61 4.05
CA TYR A 500 -13.29 13.39 2.62
C TYR A 500 -13.25 14.66 1.78
N PHE A 501 -12.61 14.62 0.62
CA PHE A 501 -12.59 15.75 -0.31
C PHE A 501 -13.90 15.91 -1.10
N ASN A 502 -14.63 14.82 -1.41
CA ASN A 502 -15.87 14.83 -2.20
C ASN A 502 -17.17 14.90 -1.35
N SER A 503 -17.11 15.60 -0.21
CA SER A 503 -18.22 15.71 0.75
C SER A 503 -19.51 16.31 0.17
N SER A 504 -19.43 17.07 -0.93
CA SER A 504 -20.57 17.71 -1.61
C SER A 504 -21.28 16.81 -2.64
N GLN A 505 -20.67 15.69 -3.07
CA GLN A 505 -21.11 14.93 -4.24
C GLN A 505 -22.56 14.43 -4.14
N ASN A 506 -22.95 13.78 -3.03
CA ASN A 506 -24.33 13.34 -2.83
C ASN A 506 -24.68 13.19 -1.34
N LEU A 507 -25.90 12.75 -1.02
CA LEU A 507 -26.34 12.65 0.38
C LEU A 507 -25.52 11.61 1.18
N LEU A 508 -25.05 10.54 0.52
CA LEU A 508 -24.24 9.51 1.15
C LEU A 508 -22.85 10.06 1.53
N THR A 509 -22.18 10.78 0.63
CA THR A 509 -20.86 11.36 0.93
C THR A 509 -20.94 12.40 2.06
N ARG A 510 -22.06 13.14 2.14
CA ARG A 510 -22.35 14.06 3.26
C ARG A 510 -22.48 13.34 4.60
N TRP A 511 -23.26 12.24 4.66
CA TRP A 511 -23.38 11.45 5.89
C TRP A 511 -22.06 10.79 6.29
N PHE A 512 -21.29 10.33 5.31
CA PHE A 512 -20.01 9.69 5.57
C PHE A 512 -19.00 10.69 6.18
N THR A 513 -18.96 11.91 5.62
CA THR A 513 -18.20 13.05 6.16
C THR A 513 -18.59 13.39 7.59
N GLN A 514 -19.89 13.32 7.92
CA GLN A 514 -20.41 13.57 9.27
C GLN A 514 -19.87 12.57 10.29
N GLU A 515 -19.96 11.28 9.96
CA GLU A 515 -19.44 10.20 10.79
C GLU A 515 -17.93 10.33 11.02
N TYR A 516 -17.17 10.59 9.95
CA TYR A 516 -15.71 10.74 10.00
C TYR A 516 -15.27 11.92 10.85
N SER A 517 -15.94 13.06 10.69
CA SER A 517 -15.64 14.26 11.47
C SER A 517 -15.88 14.02 12.97
N MET A 518 -16.97 13.36 13.35
CA MET A 518 -17.18 12.96 14.75
C MET A 518 -16.11 11.96 15.23
N TRP A 519 -15.75 11.00 14.39
CA TRP A 519 -14.82 9.92 14.75
C TRP A 519 -13.40 10.45 15.00
N PHE A 520 -12.82 11.16 14.04
CA PHE A 520 -11.43 11.61 14.09
C PHE A 520 -11.22 12.89 14.91
N GLU A 521 -12.20 13.80 14.98
CA GLU A 521 -12.03 15.05 15.75
C GLU A 521 -12.46 14.93 17.22
N LEU A 522 -13.45 14.09 17.52
CA LEU A 522 -14.04 14.03 18.86
C LEU A 522 -13.80 12.68 19.53
N LEU A 523 -14.08 11.56 18.86
CA LEU A 523 -14.03 10.26 19.51
C LEU A 523 -12.60 9.77 19.77
N LEU A 524 -11.73 9.75 18.76
CA LEU A 524 -10.35 9.25 18.91
C LEU A 524 -9.49 10.12 19.87
N PRO A 525 -9.53 11.46 19.82
CA PRO A 525 -8.85 12.29 20.81
C PRO A 525 -9.33 12.02 22.24
N GLY A 526 -10.62 11.73 22.42
CA GLY A 526 -11.19 11.32 23.70
C GLY A 526 -10.63 9.98 24.20
N ILE A 527 -10.47 9.00 23.31
CA ILE A 527 -9.84 7.69 23.62
C ILE A 527 -8.37 7.88 24.04
N MET A 528 -7.62 8.71 23.32
CA MET A 528 -6.25 9.06 23.69
C MET A 528 -6.18 9.69 25.08
N LYS A 529 -7.06 10.65 25.38
CA LYS A 529 -7.11 11.30 26.71
C LYS A 529 -7.44 10.35 27.85
N LEU A 530 -8.20 9.30 27.58
CA LEU A 530 -8.54 8.26 28.56
C LEU A 530 -7.47 7.19 28.71
N ASP A 531 -6.38 7.27 27.94
CA ASP A 531 -5.32 6.25 27.87
C ASP A 531 -5.91 4.87 27.60
N MET A 532 -6.70 4.77 26.53
CA MET A 532 -7.39 3.56 26.09
C MET A 532 -6.89 3.09 24.72
N PRO A 533 -7.05 1.81 24.37
CA PRO A 533 -6.58 1.30 23.09
C PRO A 533 -7.30 2.01 21.94
N VAL A 534 -6.52 2.62 21.05
CA VAL A 534 -7.00 3.34 19.87
C VAL A 534 -7.17 2.36 18.72
N PRO A 535 -8.39 2.11 18.20
CA PRO A 535 -8.52 1.46 16.90
C PRO A 535 -7.99 2.42 15.82
N LEU A 536 -6.90 2.03 15.17
CA LEU A 536 -6.29 2.85 14.12
C LEU A 536 -7.23 2.97 12.92
N GLY A 537 -7.11 4.07 12.17
CA GLY A 537 -7.73 4.20 10.85
C GLY A 537 -6.95 3.42 9.79
N GLY A 538 -7.51 3.30 8.58
CA GLY A 538 -6.92 2.48 7.51
C GLY A 538 -5.65 3.04 6.88
N THR A 539 -5.36 4.30 7.13
CA THR A 539 -4.23 5.04 6.55
C THR A 539 -3.73 6.13 7.51
N SER A 540 -2.59 6.74 7.16
CA SER A 540 -1.95 7.83 7.91
C SER A 540 -1.67 7.46 9.36
N ASN A 541 -1.31 6.19 9.56
CA ASN A 541 -0.76 5.67 10.80
C ASN A 541 0.76 5.68 10.66
N HIS A 542 1.42 6.44 11.53
CA HIS A 542 2.86 6.61 11.55
C HIS A 542 3.46 5.78 12.67
N PHE A 543 4.43 4.92 12.37
CA PHE A 543 5.00 3.96 13.32
C PHE A 543 6.50 4.12 13.44
N LYS A 544 7.03 3.85 14.64
CA LYS A 544 8.44 3.45 14.81
C LYS A 544 8.63 2.07 14.19
N VAL A 545 9.49 1.95 13.17
CA VAL A 545 9.65 0.72 12.38
C VAL A 545 10.14 -0.46 13.22
N SER A 546 11.05 -0.22 14.16
CA SER A 546 11.56 -1.24 15.09
C SER A 546 10.43 -1.90 15.87
N VAL A 547 9.58 -1.09 16.52
CA VAL A 547 8.45 -1.58 17.31
C VAL A 547 7.43 -2.30 16.44
N LEU A 548 7.13 -1.76 15.25
CA LEU A 548 6.20 -2.38 14.31
C LEU A 548 6.68 -3.77 13.87
N LYS A 549 7.99 -3.93 13.59
CA LYS A 549 8.61 -5.23 13.25
C LYS A 549 8.58 -6.19 14.44
N ASP A 550 8.83 -5.71 15.66
CA ASP A 550 8.85 -6.51 16.90
C ASP A 550 7.49 -7.12 17.25
N ILE A 551 6.40 -6.39 16.99
CA ILE A 551 5.03 -6.88 17.23
C ILE A 551 4.43 -7.63 16.04
N ASN A 552 5.26 -8.00 15.06
CA ASN A 552 4.90 -8.73 13.84
C ASN A 552 3.90 -7.99 12.92
N ALA A 553 4.02 -6.66 12.84
CA ALA A 553 3.36 -5.79 11.87
C ALA A 553 1.84 -6.05 11.74
N TRP A 554 1.28 -6.05 10.53
CA TRP A 554 -0.16 -6.22 10.32
C TRP A 554 -0.57 -7.69 10.19
N ASP A 555 -1.78 -8.04 10.65
CA ASP A 555 -2.31 -9.41 10.52
C ASP A 555 -2.92 -9.65 9.13
N PRO A 556 -2.35 -10.54 8.28
CA PRO A 556 -2.84 -10.78 6.92
C PRO A 556 -4.22 -11.44 6.85
N TYR A 557 -4.72 -11.96 7.98
CA TYR A 557 -6.02 -12.64 8.06
C TYR A 557 -7.14 -11.75 8.61
N ASN A 558 -6.82 -10.54 9.08
CA ASN A 558 -7.82 -9.60 9.56
C ASN A 558 -8.19 -8.61 8.44
N VAL A 559 -9.49 -8.42 8.18
CA VAL A 559 -9.95 -7.48 7.14
C VAL A 559 -9.99 -6.01 7.61
N THR A 560 -9.61 -5.78 8.87
CA THR A 560 -9.45 -4.47 9.54
C THR A 560 -8.24 -4.59 10.47
N GLU A 561 -7.09 -4.83 9.83
CA GLU A 561 -5.77 -5.07 10.42
C GLU A 561 -5.21 -3.88 11.18
N ASP A 562 -5.62 -2.68 10.81
CA ASP A 562 -5.35 -1.40 11.43
C ASP A 562 -5.91 -1.33 12.87
N ALA A 563 -7.21 -1.61 13.02
CA ALA A 563 -7.87 -1.61 14.32
C ALA A 563 -7.25 -2.68 15.24
N ASP A 564 -6.95 -3.87 14.69
CA ASP A 564 -6.25 -4.94 15.41
C ASP A 564 -4.85 -4.54 15.86
N LEU A 565 -4.07 -3.92 14.97
CA LEU A 565 -2.73 -3.43 15.29
C LEU A 565 -2.75 -2.42 16.44
N GLY A 566 -3.73 -1.51 16.44
CA GLY A 566 -3.96 -0.57 17.55
C GLY A 566 -4.16 -1.26 18.90
N ILE A 567 -4.91 -2.36 18.94
CA ILE A 567 -5.08 -3.14 20.16
C ILE A 567 -3.79 -3.87 20.54
N ARG A 568 -3.06 -4.46 19.58
CA ARG A 568 -1.80 -5.17 19.84
C ARG A 568 -0.69 -4.26 20.36
N LEU A 569 -0.60 -3.03 19.87
CA LEU A 569 0.30 -1.99 20.39
C LEU A 569 0.02 -1.73 21.87
N TYR A 570 -1.25 -1.47 22.21
CA TYR A 570 -1.65 -1.21 23.60
C TYR A 570 -1.44 -2.42 24.52
N LYS A 571 -1.72 -3.63 24.04
CA LYS A 571 -1.42 -4.88 24.77
C LYS A 571 0.08 -5.06 25.06
N SER A 572 0.94 -4.47 24.25
CA SER A 572 2.39 -4.52 24.40
C SER A 572 2.93 -3.36 25.26
N GLY A 573 2.04 -2.54 25.84
CA GLY A 573 2.39 -1.41 26.70
C GLY A 573 2.68 -0.12 25.94
N TYR A 574 2.51 -0.10 24.62
CA TYR A 574 2.72 1.10 23.80
C TYR A 574 1.45 1.93 23.64
N LYS A 575 1.62 3.20 23.27
CA LYS A 575 0.53 4.16 23.10
C LYS A 575 0.49 4.74 21.70
N THR A 576 -0.70 5.18 21.33
CA THR A 576 -0.99 5.89 20.09
C THR A 576 -1.42 7.31 20.41
N ALA A 577 -0.82 8.29 19.73
CA ALA A 577 -1.27 9.67 19.79
C ALA A 577 -2.11 10.08 18.57
N ILE A 578 -3.01 11.05 18.75
CA ILE A 578 -3.77 11.68 17.67
C ILE A 578 -3.20 13.08 17.43
N ILE A 579 -2.86 13.37 16.18
CA ILE A 579 -2.27 14.65 15.76
C ILE A 579 -3.22 15.47 14.90
N ASP A 580 -3.13 16.79 14.99
CA ASP A 580 -3.86 17.73 14.13
C ASP A 580 -3.18 17.89 12.76
N SER A 581 -3.28 16.84 11.96
CA SER A 581 -3.05 16.84 10.52
C SER A 581 -4.08 15.94 9.87
N ARG A 582 -4.55 16.30 8.68
CA ARG A 582 -5.56 15.56 7.93
C ARG A 582 -4.97 14.89 6.70
N THR A 583 -5.53 13.73 6.39
CA THR A 583 -5.43 13.10 5.10
C THR A 583 -6.80 13.07 4.47
N TRP A 584 -6.90 13.61 3.25
CA TRP A 584 -8.14 13.67 2.52
C TRP A 584 -8.29 12.45 1.61
N GLU A 585 -9.38 11.72 1.81
CA GLU A 585 -9.72 10.51 1.08
C GLU A 585 -10.94 10.74 0.17
N GLU A 586 -11.22 9.76 -0.68
CA GLU A 586 -12.45 9.70 -1.45
C GLU A 586 -13.59 9.00 -0.67
N ALA A 587 -14.70 9.70 -0.42
CA ALA A 587 -15.90 9.10 0.12
C ALA A 587 -16.60 8.23 -0.93
N ASN A 588 -17.11 7.09 -0.48
CA ASN A 588 -17.95 6.24 -1.32
C ASN A 588 -19.25 6.95 -1.73
N SER A 589 -19.40 7.22 -3.03
CA SER A 589 -20.58 7.90 -3.58
C SER A 589 -21.72 6.93 -3.95
N GLN A 590 -21.45 5.63 -4.04
CA GLN A 590 -22.44 4.61 -4.40
C GLN A 590 -22.81 3.72 -3.22
N VAL A 591 -24.12 3.61 -2.92
CA VAL A 591 -24.65 2.84 -1.77
C VAL A 591 -24.18 1.38 -1.81
N GLY A 592 -24.20 0.74 -2.98
CA GLY A 592 -23.74 -0.64 -3.12
C GLY A 592 -22.29 -0.83 -2.71
N ASN A 593 -21.39 0.04 -3.21
CA ASN A 593 -19.96 0.01 -2.88
C ASN A 593 -19.72 0.36 -1.39
N TRP A 594 -20.45 1.35 -0.87
CA TRP A 594 -20.42 1.72 0.56
C TRP A 594 -20.82 0.56 1.48
N ILE A 595 -21.87 -0.20 1.14
CA ILE A 595 -22.30 -1.37 1.94
C ILE A 595 -21.19 -2.43 1.96
N ARG A 596 -20.50 -2.66 0.84
CA ARG A 596 -19.34 -3.58 0.79
C ARG A 596 -18.23 -3.12 1.73
N GLN A 597 -17.87 -1.83 1.65
CA GLN A 597 -16.86 -1.22 2.50
C GLN A 597 -17.22 -1.34 3.99
N ARG A 598 -18.41 -0.90 4.40
CA ARG A 598 -18.87 -1.00 5.80
C ARG A 598 -18.94 -2.43 6.29
N SER A 599 -19.46 -3.36 5.47
CA SER A 599 -19.56 -4.75 5.89
C SER A 599 -18.18 -5.37 6.14
N ARG A 600 -17.16 -4.97 5.37
CA ARG A 600 -15.76 -5.35 5.62
C ARG A 600 -15.30 -4.83 6.98
N TRP A 601 -15.48 -3.54 7.26
CA TRP A 601 -14.97 -2.93 8.51
C TRP A 601 -15.67 -3.52 9.73
N ILE A 602 -17.00 -3.62 9.69
CA ILE A 602 -17.77 -4.22 10.79
C ILE A 602 -17.34 -5.68 11.03
N LYS A 603 -17.08 -6.45 9.96
CA LYS A 603 -16.58 -7.82 10.08
C LYS A 603 -15.20 -7.86 10.73
N GLY A 604 -14.28 -7.00 10.33
CA GLY A 604 -12.95 -6.95 10.94
C GLY A 604 -12.99 -6.55 12.41
N TYR A 605 -13.86 -5.61 12.81
CA TYR A 605 -14.12 -5.32 14.23
C TYR A 605 -14.61 -6.56 14.99
N MET A 606 -15.50 -7.37 14.40
CA MET A 606 -15.91 -8.65 15.00
C MET A 606 -14.73 -9.64 15.09
N GLN A 607 -13.88 -9.73 14.07
CA GLN A 607 -12.66 -10.57 14.09
C GLN A 607 -11.72 -10.12 15.21
N THR A 608 -11.39 -8.84 15.29
CA THR A 608 -10.54 -8.25 16.34
C THR A 608 -11.10 -8.50 17.73
N TRP A 609 -12.43 -8.38 17.91
CA TRP A 609 -13.07 -8.73 19.18
C TRP A 609 -12.85 -10.21 19.53
N LEU A 610 -13.13 -11.11 18.58
CA LEU A 610 -12.97 -12.55 18.77
C LEU A 610 -11.52 -12.93 19.06
N VAL A 611 -10.54 -12.35 18.37
CA VAL A 611 -9.11 -12.64 18.57
C VAL A 611 -8.68 -12.29 20.00
N HIS A 612 -8.99 -11.10 20.48
CA HIS A 612 -8.54 -10.67 21.81
C HIS A 612 -9.41 -11.20 22.95
N MET A 613 -10.65 -11.61 22.69
CA MET A 613 -11.53 -12.24 23.70
C MET A 613 -11.36 -13.77 23.81
N ARG A 614 -10.33 -14.35 23.19
CA ARG A 614 -9.96 -15.76 23.41
C ARG A 614 -9.61 -16.04 24.87
N ASN A 615 -9.01 -15.07 25.54
CA ASN A 615 -8.71 -15.14 26.98
C ASN A 615 -8.97 -13.77 27.64
N PRO A 616 -10.22 -13.48 28.07
CA PRO A 616 -10.59 -12.16 28.58
C PRO A 616 -9.86 -11.78 29.88
N PHE A 617 -9.57 -12.75 30.75
CA PHE A 617 -8.82 -12.50 31.98
C PHE A 617 -7.37 -12.14 31.73
N LYS A 618 -6.74 -12.77 30.72
CA LYS A 618 -5.40 -12.38 30.28
C LYS A 618 -5.42 -10.98 29.67
N LEU A 619 -6.41 -10.68 28.83
CA LEU A 619 -6.56 -9.35 28.24
C LEU A 619 -6.66 -8.27 29.33
N ILE A 620 -7.52 -8.45 30.35
CA ILE A 620 -7.66 -7.50 31.47
C ILE A 620 -6.32 -7.28 32.20
N LYS A 621 -5.47 -8.31 32.33
CA LYS A 621 -4.14 -8.17 32.93
C LYS A 621 -3.18 -7.39 32.03
N GLU A 622 -3.29 -7.54 30.71
CA GLU A 622 -2.43 -6.87 29.72
C GLU A 622 -2.82 -5.39 29.55
N ILE A 623 -4.11 -5.06 29.47
CA ILE A 623 -4.60 -3.70 29.14
C ILE A 623 -5.30 -2.97 30.29
N GLY A 624 -5.42 -3.61 31.45
CA GLY A 624 -6.14 -3.08 32.61
C GLY A 624 -7.65 -2.98 32.41
N TRP A 625 -8.38 -2.64 33.48
CA TRP A 625 -9.84 -2.49 33.41
C TRP A 625 -10.27 -1.31 32.52
N LYS A 626 -9.55 -0.19 32.59
CA LYS A 626 -9.83 1.00 31.76
C LYS A 626 -9.69 0.66 30.27
N GLY A 627 -8.56 0.07 29.88
CA GLY A 627 -8.33 -0.38 28.50
C GLY A 627 -9.34 -1.44 28.07
N PHE A 628 -9.71 -2.38 28.94
CA PHE A 628 -10.72 -3.40 28.66
C PHE A 628 -12.11 -2.79 28.39
N PHE A 629 -12.54 -1.81 29.19
CA PHE A 629 -13.80 -1.10 28.93
C PHE A 629 -13.75 -0.30 27.62
N GLY A 630 -12.64 0.41 27.36
CA GLY A 630 -12.41 1.09 26.08
C GLY A 630 -12.50 0.13 24.90
N PHE A 631 -11.88 -1.05 25.02
CA PHE A 631 -11.95 -2.12 24.03
C PHE A 631 -13.38 -2.62 23.79
N GLN A 632 -14.19 -2.84 24.84
CA GLN A 632 -15.61 -3.21 24.63
C GLN A 632 -16.40 -2.08 23.93
N VAL A 633 -16.18 -0.83 24.31
CA VAL A 633 -16.92 0.31 23.74
C VAL A 633 -16.54 0.57 22.28
N MET A 634 -15.26 0.48 21.95
CA MET A 634 -14.76 0.79 20.61
C MET A 634 -14.87 -0.42 19.67
N ILE A 635 -14.57 -1.63 20.15
CA ILE A 635 -14.49 -2.83 19.30
C ILE A 635 -15.79 -3.66 19.32
N LEU A 636 -16.41 -3.90 20.49
CA LEU A 636 -17.65 -4.70 20.57
C LEU A 636 -18.91 -3.89 20.21
N ALA A 637 -19.04 -2.67 20.72
CA ALA A 637 -20.28 -1.91 20.53
C ALA A 637 -20.48 -1.46 19.06
N THR A 638 -19.40 -1.21 18.33
CA THR A 638 -19.42 -0.79 16.92
C THR A 638 -20.16 -1.79 16.00
N PRO A 639 -19.89 -3.11 16.05
CA PRO A 639 -20.69 -4.10 15.33
C PRO A 639 -22.03 -4.43 16.01
N LEU A 640 -22.09 -4.44 17.35
CA LEU A 640 -23.25 -4.97 18.07
C LEU A 640 -24.46 -4.01 18.02
N LEU A 641 -24.25 -2.70 18.15
CA LEU A 641 -25.36 -1.74 18.15
C LEU A 641 -26.13 -1.72 16.81
N PRO A 642 -25.47 -1.65 15.62
CA PRO A 642 -26.18 -1.74 14.34
C PRO A 642 -26.87 -3.09 14.09
N LEU A 643 -26.41 -4.18 14.73
CA LEU A 643 -27.13 -5.47 14.67
C LEU A 643 -28.42 -5.47 15.50
N LEU A 644 -28.43 -4.76 16.63
CA LEU A 644 -29.57 -4.68 17.55
C LEU A 644 -30.61 -3.64 17.10
N ASN A 645 -30.18 -2.52 16.51
CA ASN A 645 -31.05 -1.40 16.15
C ASN A 645 -32.29 -1.79 15.30
N PRO A 646 -32.20 -2.65 14.26
CA PRO A 646 -33.37 -3.08 13.49
C PRO A 646 -34.47 -3.73 14.32
N LEU A 647 -34.09 -4.48 15.38
CA LEU A 647 -35.06 -5.10 16.28
C LEU A 647 -35.85 -4.03 17.04
N PHE A 648 -35.16 -3.04 17.61
CA PHE A 648 -35.82 -1.96 18.35
C PHE A 648 -36.64 -1.05 17.45
N TRP A 649 -36.17 -0.73 16.24
CA TRP A 649 -36.96 0.03 15.27
C TRP A 649 -38.21 -0.73 14.82
N LEU A 650 -38.10 -2.05 14.60
CA LEU A 650 -39.26 -2.88 14.30
C LEU A 650 -40.27 -2.84 15.46
N MET A 651 -39.82 -2.91 16.71
CA MET A 651 -40.69 -2.77 17.87
C MET A 651 -41.39 -1.41 17.90
N ILE A 652 -40.66 -0.31 17.63
CA ILE A 652 -41.25 1.03 17.54
C ILE A 652 -42.33 1.09 16.45
N VAL A 653 -42.05 0.55 15.26
CA VAL A 653 -43.01 0.50 14.14
C VAL A 653 -44.25 -0.33 14.51
N LEU A 654 -44.08 -1.49 15.14
CA LEU A 654 -45.19 -2.33 15.59
C LEU A 654 -46.02 -1.67 16.70
N TRP A 655 -45.39 -0.90 17.58
CA TRP A 655 -46.07 -0.17 18.64
C TRP A 655 -46.90 0.99 18.08
N PHE A 656 -46.28 1.89 17.31
CA PHE A 656 -46.98 3.06 16.77
C PHE A 656 -47.93 2.72 15.62
N GLY A 657 -47.65 1.67 14.85
CA GLY A 657 -48.50 1.24 13.73
C GLY A 657 -49.68 0.35 14.15
N TRP A 658 -49.44 -0.61 15.06
CA TRP A 658 -50.43 -1.65 15.41
C TRP A 658 -50.71 -1.80 16.91
N GLN A 659 -50.09 -0.99 17.78
CA GLN A 659 -50.24 -1.07 19.23
C GLN A 659 -50.02 -2.49 19.78
N ALA A 660 -49.04 -3.21 19.24
CA ALA A 660 -48.82 -4.61 19.56
C ALA A 660 -48.68 -4.83 21.08
N GLU A 661 -49.65 -5.54 21.68
CA GLU A 661 -49.83 -5.63 23.14
C GLU A 661 -48.66 -6.29 23.90
N PHE A 662 -47.81 -7.03 23.20
CA PHE A 662 -46.63 -7.63 23.81
C PHE A 662 -45.54 -6.60 24.13
N ILE A 663 -45.51 -5.45 23.44
CA ILE A 663 -44.43 -4.47 23.58
C ILE A 663 -44.42 -3.81 24.97
N PRO A 664 -45.54 -3.29 25.51
CA PRO A 664 -45.55 -2.77 26.88
C PRO A 664 -45.13 -3.81 27.92
N LYS A 665 -45.41 -5.10 27.67
CA LYS A 665 -44.99 -6.20 28.56
C LYS A 665 -43.48 -6.41 28.56
N LEU A 666 -42.77 -6.00 27.51
CA LEU A 666 -41.30 -6.08 27.42
C LEU A 666 -40.60 -4.94 28.15
N PHE A 667 -41.30 -3.82 28.39
CA PHE A 667 -40.75 -2.65 29.07
C PHE A 667 -41.56 -2.31 30.34
N PRO A 668 -41.56 -3.17 31.37
CA PRO A 668 -42.23 -2.86 32.63
C PRO A 668 -41.41 -1.87 33.48
N GLY A 669 -42.10 -0.93 34.14
CA GLY A 669 -41.52 -0.09 35.19
C GLY A 669 -40.23 0.63 34.77
N PHE A 670 -39.13 0.34 35.46
CA PHE A 670 -37.83 0.96 35.21
C PHE A 670 -37.32 0.75 33.77
N LEU A 671 -37.58 -0.41 33.15
CA LEU A 671 -37.14 -0.70 31.79
C LEU A 671 -37.74 0.25 30.76
N TYR A 672 -38.97 0.72 30.97
CA TYR A 672 -39.61 1.71 30.11
C TYR A 672 -38.86 3.04 30.11
N TYR A 673 -38.52 3.54 31.30
CA TYR A 673 -37.81 4.80 31.44
C TYR A 673 -36.38 4.72 30.91
N LEU A 674 -35.69 3.58 31.14
CA LEU A 674 -34.37 3.33 30.57
C LEU A 674 -34.42 3.33 29.03
N ALA A 675 -35.33 2.54 28.45
CA ALA A 675 -35.52 2.48 27.00
C ALA A 675 -35.94 3.85 26.41
N GLY A 676 -36.79 4.60 27.12
CA GLY A 676 -37.18 5.95 26.73
C GLY A 676 -36.00 6.92 26.74
N ALA A 677 -35.13 6.86 27.76
CA ALA A 677 -33.93 7.67 27.83
C ALA A 677 -32.96 7.35 26.67
N GLU A 678 -32.77 6.08 26.33
CA GLU A 678 -31.98 5.68 25.15
C GLU A 678 -32.63 6.16 23.85
N PHE A 679 -33.94 5.98 23.71
CA PHE A 679 -34.63 6.38 22.50
C PHE A 679 -34.58 7.90 22.28
N TYR A 680 -34.86 8.72 23.30
CA TYR A 680 -34.90 10.17 23.13
C TYR A 680 -33.53 10.83 23.32
N ILE A 681 -32.85 10.55 24.45
CA ILE A 681 -31.61 11.25 24.83
C ILE A 681 -30.43 10.69 24.04
N ALA A 682 -30.24 9.36 23.98
CA ALA A 682 -29.08 8.82 23.27
C ALA A 682 -29.09 9.17 21.78
N ASN A 683 -30.24 9.01 21.11
CA ASN A 683 -30.38 9.37 19.70
C ASN A 683 -30.09 10.86 19.48
N PHE A 684 -30.61 11.75 20.35
CA PHE A 684 -30.28 13.17 20.29
C PHE A 684 -28.76 13.41 20.44
N LEU A 685 -28.11 12.77 21.42
CA LEU A 685 -26.67 12.94 21.65
C LEU A 685 -25.83 12.45 20.47
N PHE A 686 -26.20 11.33 19.82
CA PHE A 686 -25.48 10.85 18.64
C PHE A 686 -25.67 11.78 17.43
N ILE A 687 -26.89 12.27 17.18
CA ILE A 687 -27.15 13.25 16.12
C ILE A 687 -26.37 14.54 16.40
N PHE A 688 -26.42 15.03 17.64
CA PHE A 688 -25.72 16.23 18.07
C PHE A 688 -24.20 16.07 17.94
N SER A 689 -23.64 14.91 18.28
CA SER A 689 -22.19 14.66 18.18
C SER A 689 -21.71 14.68 16.72
N ASN A 690 -22.49 14.14 15.79
CA ASN A 690 -22.19 14.24 14.35
C ASN A 690 -22.17 15.71 13.89
N VAL A 691 -23.22 16.45 14.25
CA VAL A 691 -23.33 17.89 13.98
C VAL A 691 -22.14 18.67 14.55
N ALA A 692 -21.79 18.40 15.80
CA ALA A 692 -20.68 19.06 16.49
C ALA A 692 -19.33 18.72 15.83
N GLY A 693 -19.12 17.47 15.42
CA GLY A 693 -17.90 17.04 14.74
C GLY A 693 -17.68 17.79 13.43
N VAL A 694 -18.69 17.86 12.55
CA VAL A 694 -18.56 18.61 11.29
C VAL A 694 -18.43 20.10 11.51
N TYR A 695 -19.17 20.67 12.46
CA TYR A 695 -19.04 22.07 12.82
C TYR A 695 -17.60 22.40 13.26
N TRP A 696 -17.00 21.51 14.06
CA TRP A 696 -15.61 21.64 14.50
C TRP A 696 -14.64 21.65 13.33
N VAL A 697 -14.75 20.68 12.41
CA VAL A 697 -13.88 20.63 11.21
C VAL A 697 -13.99 21.92 10.41
N ILE A 698 -15.21 22.40 10.16
CA ILE A 698 -15.42 23.64 9.38
C ILE A 698 -14.73 24.82 10.06
N ASN A 699 -14.89 24.98 11.37
CA ASN A 699 -14.25 26.06 12.11
C ASN A 699 -12.72 25.95 12.07
N ASP A 700 -12.16 24.75 12.25
CA ASP A 700 -10.71 24.51 12.20
C ASP A 700 -10.12 24.80 10.80
N LEU A 701 -10.86 24.47 9.73
CA LEU A 701 -10.46 24.80 8.36
C LEU A 701 -10.53 26.31 8.09
N GLU A 702 -11.60 26.99 8.53
CA GLU A 702 -11.74 28.43 8.37
C GLU A 702 -10.63 29.21 9.11
N GLU A 703 -10.23 28.75 10.31
CA GLU A 703 -9.09 29.30 11.05
C GLU A 703 -7.76 29.14 10.29
N LYS A 704 -7.62 28.05 9.52
CA LYS A 704 -6.47 27.79 8.63
C LYS A 704 -6.59 28.47 7.26
N GLY A 705 -7.69 29.20 7.01
CA GLY A 705 -7.95 29.87 5.73
C GLY A 705 -8.42 28.94 4.61
N GLU A 706 -8.75 27.68 4.92
CA GLU A 706 -9.24 26.69 3.97
C GLU A 706 -10.77 26.67 3.92
N LYS A 707 -11.34 26.62 2.70
CA LYS A 707 -12.80 26.62 2.49
C LYS A 707 -13.33 25.32 1.88
N ARG A 708 -12.69 24.19 2.20
CA ARG A 708 -13.08 22.87 1.68
C ARG A 708 -14.52 22.50 2.04
N PHE A 709 -14.97 22.83 3.25
CA PHE A 709 -16.33 22.53 3.73
C PHE A 709 -17.19 23.78 3.91
N SER A 710 -18.51 23.58 3.85
CA SER A 710 -19.52 24.62 4.05
C SER A 710 -20.40 24.29 5.27
N PHE A 711 -20.80 25.29 6.05
CA PHE A 711 -21.81 25.15 7.12
C PHE A 711 -23.15 24.58 6.62
N SER A 712 -23.43 24.62 5.32
CA SER A 712 -24.57 23.92 4.74
C SER A 712 -24.55 22.40 4.96
N LEU A 713 -23.38 21.81 5.26
CA LEU A 713 -23.21 20.39 5.55
C LEU A 713 -23.85 19.99 6.89
N VAL A 714 -23.92 20.91 7.86
CA VAL A 714 -24.39 20.66 9.23
C VAL A 714 -25.83 20.14 9.28
N LYS A 715 -26.72 20.68 8.46
CA LYS A 715 -28.15 20.30 8.45
C LYS A 715 -28.38 18.83 8.10
N TYR A 716 -27.46 18.20 7.37
CA TYR A 716 -27.56 16.78 7.00
C TYR A 716 -27.25 15.85 8.18
N GLY A 717 -26.64 16.36 9.26
CA GLY A 717 -26.52 15.65 10.53
C GLY A 717 -27.88 15.20 11.08
N LEU A 718 -28.94 15.99 10.86
CA LEU A 718 -30.30 15.68 11.33
C LEU A 718 -30.92 14.44 10.65
N SER A 719 -30.45 14.07 9.46
CA SER A 719 -30.92 12.89 8.72
C SER A 719 -30.03 11.66 8.90
N THR A 720 -29.03 11.71 9.78
CA THR A 720 -28.15 10.57 10.11
C THR A 720 -28.87 9.30 10.60
N PRO A 721 -30.07 9.34 11.21
CA PRO A 721 -30.80 8.09 11.48
C PRO A 721 -31.12 7.26 10.24
N LEU A 722 -31.29 7.88 9.07
CA LEU A 722 -31.47 7.16 7.80
C LEU A 722 -30.18 6.44 7.38
N TYR A 723 -29.02 7.04 7.65
CA TYR A 723 -27.72 6.43 7.42
C TYR A 723 -27.48 5.21 8.34
N TRP A 724 -27.97 5.24 9.58
CA TRP A 724 -27.87 4.10 10.50
C TRP A 724 -28.61 2.84 10.02
N VAL A 725 -29.65 3.00 9.19
CA VAL A 725 -30.30 1.86 8.52
C VAL A 725 -29.32 1.16 7.58
N LEU A 726 -28.55 1.93 6.81
CA LEU A 726 -27.51 1.38 5.93
C LEU A 726 -26.41 0.68 6.74
N MET A 727 -26.00 1.26 7.88
CA MET A 727 -25.05 0.63 8.80
C MET A 727 -25.56 -0.71 9.32
N SER A 728 -26.85 -0.80 9.62
CA SER A 728 -27.48 -2.04 10.11
C SER A 728 -27.53 -3.13 9.02
N ILE A 729 -27.83 -2.75 7.77
CA ILE A 729 -27.75 -3.66 6.61
C ILE A 729 -26.34 -4.20 6.44
N ALA A 730 -25.33 -3.31 6.50
CA ALA A 730 -23.93 -3.69 6.42
C ALA A 730 -23.51 -4.61 7.57
N ALA A 731 -24.01 -4.38 8.79
CA ALA A 731 -23.70 -5.20 9.96
C ALA A 731 -24.29 -6.62 9.87
N ILE A 732 -25.54 -6.76 9.41
CA ILE A 732 -26.16 -8.08 9.18
C ILE A 732 -25.35 -8.85 8.12
N LYS A 733 -24.98 -8.18 7.03
CA LYS A 733 -24.12 -8.75 5.99
C LYS A 733 -22.75 -9.17 6.55
N ALA A 734 -22.14 -8.33 7.38
CA ALA A 734 -20.86 -8.62 8.05
C ALA A 734 -20.95 -9.86 8.94
N ALA A 735 -21.98 -9.97 9.78
CA ALA A 735 -22.20 -11.13 10.64
C ALA A 735 -22.37 -12.43 9.84
N TRP A 736 -23.13 -12.38 8.74
CA TRP A 736 -23.28 -13.52 7.83
C TRP A 736 -21.95 -13.90 7.15
N GLN A 737 -21.17 -12.91 6.69
CA GLN A 737 -19.85 -13.14 6.09
C GLN A 737 -18.81 -13.63 7.09
N LEU A 738 -18.87 -13.22 8.36
CA LEU A 738 -17.95 -13.70 9.40
C LEU A 738 -18.00 -15.22 9.54
N VAL A 739 -19.20 -15.80 9.41
CA VAL A 739 -19.42 -17.25 9.50
C VAL A 739 -19.12 -17.96 8.17
N THR A 740 -19.52 -17.38 7.04
CA THR A 740 -19.44 -18.06 5.73
C THR A 740 -18.13 -17.83 4.98
N LYS A 741 -17.52 -16.65 5.14
CA LYS A 741 -16.34 -16.17 4.40
C LYS A 741 -15.50 -15.20 5.27
N PRO A 742 -14.92 -15.67 6.40
CA PRO A 742 -14.25 -14.80 7.38
C PRO A 742 -13.12 -13.97 6.77
N PHE A 743 -12.26 -14.60 5.95
CA PHE A 743 -11.08 -13.97 5.36
C PHE A 743 -11.33 -13.28 4.02
N TYR A 744 -12.58 -13.26 3.55
CA TYR A 744 -12.88 -12.68 2.24
C TYR A 744 -12.78 -11.16 2.28
N TRP A 745 -11.85 -10.61 1.51
CA TRP A 745 -11.70 -9.17 1.32
C TRP A 745 -12.65 -8.68 0.22
N GLU A 746 -13.68 -7.92 0.59
CA GLU A 746 -14.63 -7.37 -0.38
C GLU A 746 -14.09 -6.03 -0.90
N LYS A 747 -13.38 -6.09 -2.03
CA LYS A 747 -12.73 -4.92 -2.63
C LYS A 747 -13.77 -3.85 -3.05
N THR A 748 -13.42 -2.60 -2.80
CA THR A 748 -14.17 -1.42 -3.22
C THR A 748 -13.61 -0.85 -4.52
N VAL A 749 -14.49 -0.22 -5.30
CA VAL A 749 -14.08 0.58 -6.46
C VAL A 749 -13.76 1.99 -5.98
N HIS A 750 -12.60 2.52 -6.37
CA HIS A 750 -12.15 3.91 -6.14
C HIS A 750 -12.26 4.70 -7.45
N GLY A 751 -12.16 6.03 -7.40
CA GLY A 751 -12.33 6.92 -8.56
C GLY A 751 -13.78 7.11 -8.99
N LEU A 752 -14.72 7.16 -8.03
CA LEU A 752 -16.14 7.40 -8.23
C LEU A 752 -16.54 8.89 -8.15
N ALA A 753 -15.63 9.76 -7.74
CA ALA A 753 -15.76 11.20 -7.78
C ALA A 753 -15.54 11.68 -9.22
N ASP A 754 -16.44 12.52 -9.72
CA ASP A 754 -16.19 13.26 -10.95
C ASP A 754 -15.05 14.24 -10.66
N MET A 755 -13.86 13.96 -11.21
CA MET A 755 -12.63 14.76 -11.06
C MET A 755 -12.74 16.18 -11.65
N HIS A 756 -13.95 16.64 -11.97
CA HIS A 756 -14.28 17.95 -12.54
C HIS A 756 -14.82 18.95 -11.52
N GLU A 757 -15.05 18.56 -10.26
CA GLU A 757 -15.63 19.41 -9.22
C GLU A 757 -14.61 19.93 -8.18
N GLU A 758 -13.38 20.27 -8.59
CA GLU A 758 -12.50 21.12 -7.77
C GLU A 758 -12.61 22.59 -8.22
N PRO A 759 -13.26 23.49 -7.43
CA PRO A 759 -13.39 24.89 -7.79
C PRO A 759 -12.05 25.65 -7.77
N GLU A 760 -11.09 25.20 -6.96
CA GLU A 760 -9.81 25.92 -6.71
C GLU A 760 -8.69 25.57 -7.71
N LEU A 761 -8.83 24.48 -8.48
CA LEU A 761 -7.79 24.06 -9.43
C LEU A 761 -7.91 24.70 -10.83
N ARG A 762 -8.96 25.50 -11.08
CA ARG A 762 -9.09 26.26 -12.34
C ARG A 762 -8.22 27.53 -12.42
N GLU A 763 -7.68 28.03 -11.32
CA GLU A 763 -6.88 29.27 -11.32
C GLU A 763 -5.36 29.05 -11.34
N LYS A 764 -4.87 27.80 -11.39
CA LYS A 764 -3.43 27.48 -11.48
C LYS A 764 -3.07 26.52 -12.62
N LEU A 765 -3.94 26.38 -13.61
CA LEU A 765 -3.62 25.85 -14.95
C LEU A 765 -3.66 27.00 -15.94
#